data_AF-X0KXC7-F1
#
_entry.id   AF-X0KXC7-F1
#
_cell.length_a   1.000
_cell.length_b   1.000
_cell.length_c   1.000
_cell.angle_alpha   90.00
_cell.angle_beta   90.00
_cell.angle_gamma   90.00
#
_symmetry.space_group_name_H-M   'P 1'
#
loop_
_entity.id
_entity.type
_entity.pdbx_description
1 polymer ?
#
loop_
_entity_poly.entity_id
_entity_poly.type
_entity_poly.pdbx_seq_one_letter_code
_entity_poly.pdbx_strand_id
1 'polypeptide(L)'
;MHHFREDHSIIDWLEHVLLPLPEQQNKQDDHDERSKKRKYHYDRPLSPPASHSDSISTSTDMVSPIKTPQTRKKRKAKDTDTVDQDATPTQVRGILNTDDNDAFSLSSASVSQTSNRSSPTRLFPQLSLYPKGLERKPMDLRDRDLPYDLVNLIKEMKSIQRGRKVVPACLGPTIKLKIRENEVNSRLYGDFDDFVYDYDDKNCAEPDSLVENVMRTVDIALDCDSTQQDETGWNHLVHSPLLDLTLDRLPRNLVSFVPCMGANITGRYRIPQAPGARVDYAMFINPKLDDDPRIESAIESLQREMPEASVNHTTFIPLNKRPISVSIETKRLDGSGDKAVLQIGIWQAAQWKLLFEHAGDAIDKLSFIPGLVVEGHEWKLVLWTSQNFGDTLSPLGTFQTMTGVRKLKRWTEMVYWPWYKEHVLKLAPLHDGLEHLRTELEKKYNIDNIDQISYALAADVNCIERIPSIRSPFQQDVDDGTLSLLADRRALVRHFGGLKGFTFYPLAFHPRYGNFSSPCPPPLLDDVCLVMRDNMSYRNNGADDVLSFGYVHAYSNIKRTIRHSPEGLLPARGIATGALTLPPGEAIQRGYISARQQRLLRTLAGEQTPDQSSLTMPFAREGHRIRAATSQDQIAFRMEQVVTIRPSKLERGHRHFFSVLHPTFQLMRFFLKEKRAYTTVLRSFLPSVFPTILCSFAKLFELGLAEMHRRFLARAEKGLDLALSEAVAVLDRLGNYCFTGDTRVLMTTIFRPLLTMDSLKLCAWPYVSADMLGFRGSSGKMDRKIRNNNPRLPSHHRESIRRMATRSWRSSNIH
;
A
#
# COMPACT_ATOMS: atom_id res chain seq x y z
N MET A 1 8.64 -10.47 -23.45
CA MET A 1 7.68 -11.38 -22.77
C MET A 1 7.48 -11.11 -21.28
N HIS A 2 8.47 -10.66 -20.49
CA HIS A 2 8.32 -10.52 -19.02
C HIS A 2 7.26 -9.49 -18.55
N HIS A 3 7.24 -8.27 -19.09
CA HIS A 3 6.38 -7.18 -18.57
C HIS A 3 4.88 -7.49 -18.47
N PHE A 4 4.32 -8.32 -19.34
CA PHE A 4 2.90 -8.66 -19.29
C PHE A 4 2.48 -9.44 -18.02
N ARG A 5 3.40 -10.07 -17.28
CA ARG A 5 3.08 -10.67 -15.96
C ARG A 5 3.06 -9.64 -14.83
N GLU A 6 3.90 -8.61 -14.92
CA GLU A 6 4.02 -7.56 -13.90
C GLU A 6 2.80 -6.62 -13.93
N ASP A 7 2.38 -6.21 -15.13
CA ASP A 7 1.20 -5.37 -15.36
C ASP A 7 -0.09 -5.99 -14.80
N HIS A 8 -0.29 -7.31 -14.93
CA HIS A 8 -1.44 -8.00 -14.35
C HIS A 8 -1.36 -8.04 -12.82
N SER A 9 -0.23 -8.47 -12.26
CA SER A 9 -0.05 -8.55 -10.80
C SER A 9 -0.27 -7.21 -10.08
N ILE A 10 0.11 -6.09 -10.70
CA ILE A 10 -0.10 -4.75 -10.11
C ILE A 10 -1.51 -4.21 -10.36
N ILE A 11 -2.18 -4.63 -11.44
CA ILE A 11 -3.59 -4.31 -11.73
C ILE A 11 -4.53 -5.01 -10.74
N ASP A 12 -4.31 -6.31 -10.51
CA ASP A 12 -5.13 -7.14 -9.63
C ASP A 12 -4.97 -6.67 -8.16
N TRP A 13 -3.73 -6.35 -7.77
CA TRP A 13 -3.41 -5.70 -6.50
C TRP A 13 -4.15 -4.35 -6.31
N LEU A 14 -4.16 -3.48 -7.31
CA LEU A 14 -4.87 -2.19 -7.25
C LEU A 14 -6.39 -2.33 -7.12
N GLU A 15 -7.00 -3.44 -7.56
CA GLU A 15 -8.43 -3.71 -7.32
C GLU A 15 -8.73 -4.00 -5.85
N HIS A 16 -7.81 -4.66 -5.13
CA HIS A 16 -7.99 -5.01 -3.72
C HIS A 16 -7.64 -3.86 -2.77
N VAL A 17 -6.73 -2.95 -3.14
CA VAL A 17 -6.37 -1.77 -2.34
C VAL A 17 -7.45 -0.67 -2.40
N LEU A 18 -8.23 -0.64 -3.48
CA LEU A 18 -9.32 0.32 -3.71
C LEU A 18 -10.65 -0.30 -3.26
N LEU A 19 -10.97 -0.12 -1.98
CA LEU A 19 -12.29 -0.43 -1.43
C LEU A 19 -13.41 0.07 -2.38
N PRO A 20 -14.39 -0.77 -2.74
CA PRO A 20 -15.60 -0.31 -3.40
C PRO A 20 -16.26 0.78 -2.55
N LEU A 21 -16.69 1.87 -3.20
CA LEU A 21 -17.69 2.72 -2.58
C LEU A 21 -18.96 1.88 -2.36
N PRO A 22 -19.69 2.05 -1.24
CA PRO A 22 -21.04 1.51 -1.13
C PRO A 22 -21.85 1.99 -2.34
N GLU A 23 -22.57 1.08 -3.00
CA GLU A 23 -23.43 1.44 -4.11
C GLU A 23 -24.39 2.54 -3.63
N GLN A 24 -24.45 3.66 -4.37
CA GLN A 24 -25.44 4.68 -4.09
C GLN A 24 -26.81 4.06 -4.32
N GLN A 25 -27.53 3.78 -3.23
CA GLN A 25 -28.92 3.38 -3.31
C GLN A 25 -29.68 4.43 -4.11
N ASN A 26 -30.15 4.04 -5.31
CA ASN A 26 -30.99 4.87 -6.15
C ASN A 26 -32.29 5.17 -5.39
N LYS A 27 -32.28 6.27 -4.63
CA LYS A 27 -33.51 6.94 -4.23
C LYS A 27 -34.10 7.54 -5.49
N GLN A 28 -35.03 6.80 -6.08
CA GLN A 28 -35.88 7.30 -7.16
C GLN A 28 -36.58 8.58 -6.74
N ASP A 29 -36.94 9.35 -7.76
CA ASP A 29 -37.40 10.72 -7.65
C ASP A 29 -38.54 10.88 -6.66
N ASP A 30 -38.44 11.91 -5.81
CA ASP A 30 -39.62 12.61 -5.33
C ASP A 30 -39.40 14.10 -5.64
N HIS A 31 -40.32 14.67 -6.42
CA HIS A 31 -40.25 16.07 -6.86
C HIS A 31 -40.73 16.98 -5.73
N ASP A 32 -39.95 18.00 -5.37
CA ASP A 32 -40.57 19.30 -5.09
C ASP A 32 -39.65 20.49 -5.40
N GLU A 33 -40.26 21.62 -5.75
CA GLU A 33 -39.56 22.87 -6.04
C GLU A 33 -39.25 23.66 -4.77
N ARG A 34 -38.03 24.20 -4.68
CA ARG A 34 -37.90 25.68 -4.63
C ARG A 34 -36.50 26.21 -4.85
N SER A 35 -36.40 27.09 -5.84
CA SER A 35 -35.22 27.90 -6.11
C SER A 35 -35.05 29.04 -5.09
N LYS A 36 -33.81 29.28 -4.64
CA LYS A 36 -33.33 30.62 -4.25
C LYS A 36 -31.81 30.71 -4.20
N LYS A 37 -31.24 31.48 -5.13
CA LYS A 37 -29.85 31.95 -5.10
C LYS A 37 -29.64 32.84 -3.88
N ARG A 38 -28.47 32.79 -3.23
CA ARG A 38 -27.93 33.93 -2.48
C ARG A 38 -26.41 34.03 -2.61
N LYS A 39 -25.89 35.25 -2.61
CA LYS A 39 -24.47 35.59 -2.74
C LYS A 39 -23.85 35.76 -1.36
N TYR A 40 -22.54 35.54 -1.26
CA TYR A 40 -21.73 36.09 -0.17
C TYR A 40 -21.70 37.63 -0.22
N HIS A 41 -21.65 38.27 0.95
CA HIS A 41 -20.75 39.39 1.20
C HIS A 41 -20.42 39.49 2.70
N TYR A 42 -19.25 40.06 3.02
CA TYR A 42 -18.80 40.42 4.38
C TYR A 42 -19.63 41.61 4.90
N ASP A 43 -19.80 41.84 6.22
CA ASP A 43 -18.78 42.48 7.09
C ASP A 43 -19.03 42.32 8.62
N ARG A 44 -18.01 42.73 9.40
CA ARG A 44 -17.93 42.90 10.87
C ARG A 44 -17.62 44.41 11.17
N PRO A 45 -17.56 44.96 12.41
CA PRO A 45 -17.26 44.32 13.72
C PRO A 45 -18.04 44.90 14.96
N LEU A 46 -17.53 44.60 16.18
CA LEU A 46 -17.74 45.25 17.51
C LEU A 46 -18.84 44.72 18.47
N SER A 47 -18.69 45.04 19.77
CA SER A 47 -19.29 44.39 20.98
C SER A 47 -19.21 45.35 22.20
N PRO A 48 -19.67 45.03 23.45
CA PRO A 48 -20.59 43.98 23.95
C PRO A 48 -21.94 44.60 24.44
N PRO A 49 -22.35 44.87 25.73
CA PRO A 49 -21.82 44.64 27.09
C PRO A 49 -22.72 43.71 27.97
N ALA A 50 -23.18 44.14 29.16
CA ALA A 50 -24.05 43.47 30.16
C ALA A 50 -25.29 44.35 30.51
N SER A 51 -26.35 43.94 31.22
CA SER A 51 -26.49 43.51 32.65
C SER A 51 -27.85 42.78 32.85
N HIS A 52 -28.14 41.98 33.90
CA HIS A 52 -28.40 42.27 35.34
C HIS A 52 -28.42 40.93 36.12
N SER A 53 -27.95 40.79 37.37
CA SER A 53 -28.53 41.18 38.69
C SER A 53 -29.90 40.51 38.99
N ASP A 54 -30.20 39.96 40.18
CA ASP A 54 -29.67 40.19 41.54
C ASP A 54 -29.46 38.91 42.41
N SER A 55 -29.10 39.09 43.70
CA SER A 55 -28.62 38.04 44.64
C SER A 55 -29.30 38.11 46.04
N ILE A 56 -28.65 37.63 47.13
CA ILE A 56 -29.08 37.58 48.56
C ILE A 56 -29.99 36.37 48.88
N SER A 57 -29.51 35.21 49.39
CA SER A 57 -28.87 34.85 50.68
C SER A 57 -29.85 34.73 51.87
N THR A 58 -29.82 33.64 52.66
CA THR A 58 -29.06 33.58 53.94
C THR A 58 -28.48 32.19 54.32
N SER A 59 -27.66 32.18 55.38
CA SER A 59 -26.91 31.06 55.99
C SER A 59 -27.82 30.03 56.73
N THR A 60 -27.37 28.87 57.24
CA THR A 60 -26.22 28.63 58.17
C THR A 60 -25.74 27.15 58.19
N ASP A 61 -24.69 26.90 58.97
CA ASP A 61 -23.60 25.93 58.82
C ASP A 61 -23.73 24.49 59.42
N MET A 62 -22.91 23.59 58.84
CA MET A 62 -22.05 22.54 59.47
C MET A 62 -22.54 21.14 59.94
N VAL A 63 -21.66 20.16 59.60
CA VAL A 63 -21.30 18.89 60.29
C VAL A 63 -22.15 17.61 60.10
N SER A 64 -21.43 16.49 59.99
CA SER A 64 -21.83 15.08 59.73
C SER A 64 -21.61 14.20 61.01
N PRO A 65 -21.62 12.83 61.02
CA PRO A 65 -21.88 11.81 59.98
C PRO A 65 -22.69 10.56 60.47
N ILE A 66 -22.59 9.43 59.74
CA ILE A 66 -22.68 8.00 60.19
C ILE A 66 -24.04 7.22 60.17
N LYS A 67 -24.00 6.13 59.37
CA LYS A 67 -24.70 4.81 59.44
C LYS A 67 -26.21 4.60 59.13
N THR A 68 -26.40 3.46 58.46
CA THR A 68 -27.57 2.61 58.16
C THR A 68 -28.64 2.41 59.25
N PRO A 69 -29.85 1.99 58.82
CA PRO A 69 -30.63 0.98 59.54
C PRO A 69 -31.02 -0.26 58.69
N GLN A 70 -31.18 -1.42 59.35
CA GLN A 70 -31.68 -2.68 58.80
C GLN A 70 -33.12 -2.98 59.27
N THR A 71 -33.97 -3.48 58.36
CA THR A 71 -35.14 -4.36 58.61
C THR A 71 -36.30 -3.88 59.50
N ARG A 72 -37.51 -4.44 59.25
CA ARG A 72 -38.60 -4.48 60.24
C ARG A 72 -39.33 -5.83 60.19
N LYS A 73 -39.25 -6.60 61.28
CA LYS A 73 -39.88 -7.94 61.42
C LYS A 73 -41.36 -7.83 61.84
N LYS A 74 -42.15 -8.87 61.54
CA LYS A 74 -43.23 -9.38 62.40
C LYS A 74 -43.00 -10.88 62.69
N ARG A 75 -43.64 -11.41 63.74
CA ARG A 75 -43.22 -12.65 64.45
C ARG A 75 -44.39 -13.61 64.65
N LYS A 76 -44.15 -14.93 64.54
CA LYS A 76 -44.59 -16.03 65.44
C LYS A 76 -44.24 -17.40 64.80
N ALA A 77 -44.09 -18.53 65.51
CA ALA A 77 -43.40 -18.81 66.80
C ALA A 77 -43.45 -20.32 67.13
N LYS A 78 -42.29 -20.96 67.37
CA LYS A 78 -42.08 -22.26 68.08
C LYS A 78 -42.75 -23.52 67.47
N ASP A 79 -42.32 -24.77 67.74
CA ASP A 79 -41.19 -25.26 68.57
C ASP A 79 -40.31 -26.30 67.79
N THR A 80 -39.77 -27.36 68.41
CA THR A 80 -38.50 -28.03 68.01
C THR A 80 -38.59 -29.44 67.37
N ASP A 81 -37.43 -29.86 66.83
CA ASP A 81 -36.88 -31.24 66.75
C ASP A 81 -36.98 -32.13 65.48
N THR A 82 -35.89 -32.90 65.27
CA THR A 82 -35.68 -34.13 64.46
C THR A 82 -35.80 -34.12 62.91
N VAL A 83 -34.66 -33.88 62.26
CA VAL A 83 -33.95 -34.72 61.24
C VAL A 83 -34.73 -35.66 60.28
N ASP A 84 -34.46 -35.43 58.97
CA ASP A 84 -34.50 -36.32 57.77
C ASP A 84 -35.80 -36.50 56.93
N GLN A 85 -35.57 -36.76 55.63
CA GLN A 85 -36.45 -37.24 54.54
C GLN A 85 -37.43 -36.27 53.83
N ASP A 86 -36.86 -35.57 52.84
CA ASP A 86 -37.23 -35.55 51.40
C ASP A 86 -38.62 -35.04 50.92
N ALA A 87 -38.65 -34.70 49.63
CA ALA A 87 -39.77 -34.32 48.76
C ALA A 87 -40.49 -32.97 49.01
N THR A 88 -40.57 -32.14 47.95
CA THR A 88 -41.66 -31.17 47.74
C THR A 88 -41.96 -31.09 46.23
N PRO A 89 -43.23 -31.16 45.77
CA PRO A 89 -43.53 -31.42 44.35
C PRO A 89 -44.27 -30.28 43.58
N THR A 90 -44.26 -30.42 42.26
CA THR A 90 -45.26 -29.99 41.24
C THR A 90 -45.78 -28.53 41.18
N GLN A 91 -45.73 -27.95 39.97
CA GLN A 91 -46.79 -27.05 39.46
C GLN A 91 -47.29 -27.49 38.06
N VAL A 92 -48.42 -26.93 37.61
CA VAL A 92 -49.38 -27.59 36.70
C VAL A 92 -49.56 -26.88 35.34
N ARG A 93 -50.01 -27.66 34.34
CA ARG A 93 -50.20 -27.34 32.90
C ARG A 93 -51.26 -26.28 32.56
N GLY A 94 -51.11 -25.70 31.36
CA GLY A 94 -52.16 -25.23 30.45
C GLY A 94 -51.56 -24.55 29.21
N ILE A 95 -52.09 -24.61 27.97
CA ILE A 95 -53.22 -25.37 27.37
C ILE A 95 -52.82 -25.84 25.93
N LEU A 96 -53.61 -26.77 25.40
CA LEU A 96 -53.56 -27.59 24.17
C LEU A 96 -53.51 -26.88 22.78
N ASN A 97 -53.54 -27.71 21.73
CA ASN A 97 -53.36 -27.43 20.30
C ASN A 97 -52.53 -28.57 19.65
N THR A 98 -52.89 -29.87 19.62
CA THR A 98 -53.84 -30.58 18.70
C THR A 98 -53.76 -30.12 17.22
N ASP A 99 -53.74 -30.96 16.18
CA ASP A 99 -53.99 -32.42 15.98
C ASP A 99 -52.91 -32.99 14.99
N ASP A 100 -52.81 -34.26 14.56
CA ASP A 100 -53.68 -35.46 14.67
C ASP A 100 -52.89 -36.78 14.41
N ASN A 101 -53.41 -37.93 14.89
CA ASN A 101 -53.40 -39.35 14.36
C ASN A 101 -52.26 -39.90 13.44
N ASP A 102 -51.93 -41.20 13.33
CA ASP A 102 -52.25 -42.50 13.97
C ASP A 102 -51.29 -43.56 13.33
N ALA A 103 -51.11 -44.82 13.76
CA ALA A 103 -51.34 -45.56 15.01
C ALA A 103 -50.50 -46.86 14.96
N PHE A 104 -50.30 -47.49 16.14
CA PHE A 104 -50.26 -48.93 16.44
C PHE A 104 -49.19 -49.32 17.47
N SER A 105 -49.68 -49.82 18.60
CA SER A 105 -48.90 -50.28 19.75
C SER A 105 -48.42 -51.73 19.58
N LEU A 106 -47.40 -52.15 20.35
CA LEU A 106 -47.62 -53.02 21.53
C LEU A 106 -46.35 -53.30 22.36
N SER A 107 -46.52 -53.21 23.69
CA SER A 107 -45.90 -54.04 24.73
C SER A 107 -44.37 -54.16 24.86
N SER A 108 -43.81 -53.24 25.67
CA SER A 108 -43.05 -53.57 26.91
C SER A 108 -42.04 -54.74 26.93
N ALA A 109 -40.76 -54.40 27.00
CA ALA A 109 -39.77 -55.14 27.81
C ALA A 109 -38.83 -54.15 28.51
N SER A 110 -38.57 -54.36 29.81
CA SER A 110 -37.72 -53.46 30.61
C SER A 110 -36.24 -53.75 30.38
N VAL A 111 -35.53 -52.81 29.76
CA VAL A 111 -34.06 -52.78 29.72
C VAL A 111 -33.56 -51.59 30.55
N SER A 112 -32.50 -51.81 31.32
CA SER A 112 -31.95 -50.83 32.27
C SER A 112 -31.48 -49.55 31.59
N GLN A 113 -31.74 -48.40 32.24
CA GLN A 113 -31.18 -47.10 31.83
C GLN A 113 -29.68 -47.05 32.13
N THR A 114 -28.89 -47.67 31.25
CA THR A 114 -27.44 -47.44 31.19
C THR A 114 -27.14 -46.10 30.52
N SER A 115 -26.07 -45.44 30.95
CA SER A 115 -25.76 -44.07 30.58
C SER A 115 -25.36 -43.93 29.11
N ASN A 116 -26.24 -43.38 28.28
CA ASN A 116 -26.02 -43.08 26.86
C ASN A 116 -25.05 -41.90 26.62
N ARG A 117 -23.84 -41.96 27.20
CA ARG A 117 -22.68 -41.16 26.77
C ARG A 117 -21.78 -42.05 25.90
N SER A 118 -21.83 -41.86 24.59
CA SER A 118 -20.99 -42.58 23.64
C SER A 118 -19.50 -42.26 23.85
N SER A 119 -18.66 -43.30 23.82
CA SER A 119 -17.20 -43.12 23.84
C SER A 119 -16.72 -42.39 22.57
N PRO A 120 -15.69 -41.52 22.62
CA PRO A 120 -15.06 -40.93 21.43
C PRO A 120 -14.70 -41.95 20.35
N THR A 121 -14.30 -43.16 20.75
CA THR A 121 -13.98 -44.29 19.86
C THR A 121 -15.15 -44.69 18.95
N ARG A 122 -16.40 -44.39 19.33
CA ARG A 122 -17.60 -44.57 18.49
C ARG A 122 -17.98 -43.32 17.69
N LEU A 123 -17.60 -42.13 18.17
CA LEU A 123 -17.92 -40.85 17.55
C LEU A 123 -17.00 -40.52 16.36
N PHE A 124 -15.70 -40.80 16.44
CA PHE A 124 -14.79 -40.56 15.30
C PHE A 124 -15.24 -41.31 14.02
N PRO A 125 -15.55 -42.62 14.04
CA PRO A 125 -16.06 -43.32 12.85
C PRO A 125 -17.41 -42.80 12.35
N GLN A 126 -18.28 -42.33 13.25
CA GLN A 126 -19.57 -41.74 12.86
C GLN A 126 -19.38 -40.39 12.19
N LEU A 127 -18.47 -39.55 12.68
CA LEU A 127 -18.17 -38.25 12.09
C LEU A 127 -17.42 -38.38 10.76
N SER A 128 -16.53 -39.36 10.58
CA SER A 128 -15.80 -39.56 9.32
C SER A 128 -16.69 -40.00 8.15
N LEU A 129 -17.91 -40.46 8.40
CA LEU A 129 -18.89 -40.79 7.36
C LEU A 129 -19.60 -39.55 6.78
N TYR A 130 -19.46 -38.38 7.40
CA TYR A 130 -20.05 -37.13 6.89
C TYR A 130 -19.07 -36.36 6.00
N PRO A 131 -19.47 -35.92 4.78
CA PRO A 131 -18.61 -35.14 3.88
C PRO A 131 -18.11 -33.79 4.40
N LYS A 132 -18.59 -33.35 5.58
CA LYS A 132 -18.11 -32.17 6.33
C LYS A 132 -17.93 -32.50 7.83
N GLY A 133 -17.59 -33.74 8.12
CA GLY A 133 -17.35 -34.26 9.48
C GLY A 133 -15.88 -34.18 9.89
N LEU A 134 -15.44 -35.17 10.67
CA LEU A 134 -14.10 -35.20 11.27
C LEU A 134 -13.50 -36.61 11.15
N GLU A 135 -12.30 -36.69 10.59
CA GLU A 135 -11.49 -37.92 10.53
C GLU A 135 -10.27 -37.77 11.46
N ARG A 136 -9.79 -38.89 12.03
CA ARG A 136 -8.57 -38.95 12.84
C ARG A 136 -7.56 -39.89 12.18
N LYS A 137 -6.46 -39.35 11.67
CA LYS A 137 -5.39 -40.11 11.01
C LYS A 137 -4.11 -40.17 11.86
N PRO A 138 -3.36 -41.29 11.87
CA PRO A 138 -2.05 -41.34 12.52
C PRO A 138 -1.06 -40.39 11.84
N MET A 139 -0.14 -39.81 12.61
CA MET A 139 0.90 -38.92 12.09
C MET A 139 2.07 -39.69 11.50
N ASP A 140 1.98 -40.03 10.22
CA ASP A 140 3.06 -40.65 9.46
C ASP A 140 3.86 -39.60 8.69
N LEU A 141 5.12 -39.34 9.08
CA LEU A 141 6.00 -38.40 8.35
C LEU A 141 6.46 -38.90 6.97
N ARG A 142 5.98 -40.08 6.52
CA ARG A 142 6.13 -40.60 5.16
C ARG A 142 4.92 -40.28 4.26
N ASP A 143 3.81 -39.82 4.86
CA ASP A 143 2.64 -39.35 4.13
C ASP A 143 3.02 -38.14 3.27
N ARG A 144 2.60 -38.18 2.00
CA ARG A 144 2.90 -37.12 1.01
C ARG A 144 1.87 -36.00 1.03
N ASP A 145 0.72 -36.24 1.65
CA ASP A 145 -0.37 -35.27 1.73
C ASP A 145 -0.22 -34.35 2.96
N LEU A 146 0.78 -34.60 3.82
CA LEU A 146 1.14 -33.71 4.94
C LEU A 146 1.82 -32.41 4.44
N PRO A 147 1.28 -31.22 4.78
CA PRO A 147 1.88 -29.95 4.40
C PRO A 147 3.32 -29.78 4.94
N TYR A 148 4.20 -29.21 4.12
CA TYR A 148 5.62 -29.04 4.46
C TYR A 148 5.83 -28.22 5.74
N ASP A 149 5.04 -27.15 5.94
CA ASP A 149 5.11 -26.30 7.12
C ASP A 149 4.72 -27.05 8.40
N LEU A 150 3.73 -27.95 8.30
CA LEU A 150 3.32 -28.82 9.40
C LEU A 150 4.46 -29.78 9.76
N VAL A 151 5.04 -30.44 8.76
CA VAL A 151 6.21 -31.32 8.94
C VAL A 151 7.38 -30.58 9.61
N ASN A 152 7.56 -29.29 9.35
CA ASN A 152 8.58 -28.48 10.01
C ASN A 152 8.21 -28.11 11.45
N LEU A 153 6.97 -27.67 11.72
CA LEU A 153 6.49 -27.41 13.09
C LEU A 153 6.62 -28.66 13.97
N ILE A 154 6.33 -29.86 13.44
CA ILE A 154 6.49 -31.13 14.16
C ILE A 154 7.96 -31.43 14.48
N LYS A 155 8.90 -31.15 13.56
CA LYS A 155 10.34 -31.29 13.82
C LYS A 155 10.81 -30.34 14.92
N GLU A 156 10.31 -29.10 14.92
CA GLU A 156 10.62 -28.10 15.94
C GLU A 156 10.05 -28.49 17.31
N MET A 157 8.78 -28.89 17.39
CA MET A 157 8.18 -29.39 18.63
C MET A 157 8.93 -30.62 19.18
N LYS A 158 9.35 -31.54 18.32
CA LYS A 158 10.24 -32.67 18.68
C LYS A 158 11.68 -32.23 19.04
N SER A 159 12.10 -31.01 18.74
CA SER A 159 13.38 -30.45 19.18
C SER A 159 13.23 -29.82 20.57
N ILE A 160 12.13 -29.09 20.78
CA ILE A 160 11.73 -28.48 22.05
C ILE A 160 11.51 -29.58 23.11
N GLN A 161 10.80 -30.67 22.78
CA GLN A 161 10.62 -31.85 23.66
C GLN A 161 11.94 -32.50 24.10
N ARG A 162 13.03 -32.29 23.35
CA ARG A 162 14.38 -32.78 23.68
C ARG A 162 15.23 -31.71 24.39
N GLY A 163 14.60 -30.68 24.94
CA GLY A 163 15.24 -29.58 25.65
C GLY A 163 16.10 -28.65 24.79
N ARG A 164 16.18 -28.80 23.46
CA ARG A 164 17.15 -28.06 22.63
C ARG A 164 16.72 -26.61 22.40
N LYS A 165 17.57 -25.64 22.77
CA LYS A 165 17.30 -24.19 22.65
C LYS A 165 15.94 -23.79 23.25
N VAL A 166 15.70 -24.13 24.52
CA VAL A 166 14.45 -23.80 25.25
C VAL A 166 14.67 -22.84 26.42
N VAL A 167 15.91 -22.60 26.81
CA VAL A 167 16.30 -21.70 27.91
C VAL A 167 17.07 -20.52 27.31
N PRO A 168 16.67 -19.25 27.47
CA PRO A 168 17.49 -18.13 27.00
C PRO A 168 18.89 -18.15 27.66
N ALA A 169 19.96 -18.00 26.88
CA ALA A 169 21.33 -18.14 27.38
C ALA A 169 21.67 -17.15 28.53
N CYS A 170 20.97 -16.01 28.58
CA CYS A 170 21.06 -15.03 29.65
C CYS A 170 20.57 -15.52 31.03
N LEU A 171 19.83 -16.64 31.12
CA LEU A 171 19.49 -17.29 32.40
C LEU A 171 20.60 -18.20 32.94
N GLY A 172 21.58 -18.57 32.11
CA GLY A 172 22.66 -19.49 32.47
C GLY A 172 23.43 -19.13 33.75
N PRO A 173 23.76 -17.86 34.03
CA PRO A 173 24.38 -17.45 35.29
C PRO A 173 23.48 -17.68 36.51
N THR A 174 22.20 -17.27 36.45
CA THR A 174 21.22 -17.46 37.52
C THR A 174 20.99 -18.95 37.81
N ILE A 175 20.85 -19.77 36.77
CA ILE A 175 20.69 -21.24 36.92
C ILE A 175 21.95 -21.86 37.55
N LYS A 176 23.15 -21.44 37.14
CA LYS A 176 24.42 -21.87 37.75
C LYS A 176 24.62 -21.40 39.19
N LEU A 177 23.94 -20.34 39.63
CA LEU A 177 23.84 -19.97 41.04
C LEU A 177 22.83 -20.87 41.76
N LYS A 178 21.61 -21.05 41.23
CA LYS A 178 20.56 -21.91 41.80
C LYS A 178 21.05 -23.34 42.06
N ILE A 179 21.76 -23.95 41.10
CA ILE A 179 22.41 -25.27 41.24
C ILE A 179 23.30 -25.36 42.50
N ARG A 180 23.93 -24.26 42.92
CA ARG A 180 24.88 -24.21 44.04
C ARG A 180 24.25 -23.87 45.38
N GLU A 181 22.97 -23.46 45.42
CA GLU A 181 22.29 -23.08 46.67
C GLU A 181 22.00 -24.28 47.57
N ASN A 182 21.56 -25.40 46.99
CA ASN A 182 21.21 -26.62 47.74
C ASN A 182 21.17 -27.85 46.81
N GLU A 183 21.17 -29.04 47.42
CA GLU A 183 21.20 -30.32 46.69
C GLU A 183 19.93 -30.58 45.85
N VAL A 184 18.76 -30.09 46.27
CA VAL A 184 17.50 -30.26 45.53
C VAL A 184 17.56 -29.50 44.21
N ASN A 185 17.99 -28.24 44.23
CA ASN A 185 18.25 -27.46 43.01
C ASN A 185 19.30 -28.15 42.13
N SER A 186 20.38 -28.69 42.71
CA SER A 186 21.40 -29.42 41.95
C SER A 186 20.88 -30.67 41.24
N ARG A 187 19.76 -31.25 41.70
CA ARG A 187 19.06 -32.35 41.01
C ARG A 187 18.06 -31.81 39.97
N LEU A 188 17.23 -30.83 40.32
CA LEU A 188 16.20 -30.24 39.45
C LEU A 188 16.75 -29.54 38.20
N TYR A 189 17.98 -29.02 38.29
CA TYR A 189 18.70 -28.40 37.16
C TYR A 189 19.81 -29.31 36.58
N GLY A 190 19.81 -30.61 36.90
CA GLY A 190 20.85 -31.55 36.45
C GLY A 190 20.97 -31.67 34.92
N ASP A 191 19.85 -31.56 34.20
CA ASP A 191 19.80 -31.71 32.74
C ASP A 191 20.06 -30.40 31.96
N PHE A 192 20.51 -29.32 32.62
CA PHE A 192 20.74 -28.00 31.99
C PHE A 192 22.12 -27.88 31.33
N ASP A 193 22.40 -28.82 30.43
CA ASP A 193 23.58 -28.87 29.56
C ASP A 193 23.62 -27.74 28.52
N ASP A 194 24.78 -27.52 27.89
CA ASP A 194 24.99 -26.41 26.94
C ASP A 194 23.96 -26.37 25.78
N PHE A 195 23.45 -27.52 25.35
CA PHE A 195 22.45 -27.62 24.28
C PHE A 195 21.06 -27.07 24.63
N VAL A 196 20.74 -26.87 25.93
CA VAL A 196 19.43 -26.32 26.32
C VAL A 196 19.33 -24.82 26.11
N TYR A 197 20.48 -24.15 26.04
CA TYR A 197 20.56 -22.70 25.96
C TYR A 197 20.40 -22.21 24.52
N ASP A 198 19.48 -21.27 24.31
CA ASP A 198 19.43 -20.49 23.08
C ASP A 198 20.28 -19.23 23.22
N TYR A 199 21.43 -19.24 22.53
CA TYR A 199 22.35 -18.13 22.41
C TYR A 199 21.91 -17.05 21.40
N ASP A 200 20.89 -17.33 20.59
CA ASP A 200 20.26 -16.35 19.69
C ASP A 200 19.18 -15.53 20.42
N ASP A 201 18.57 -16.06 21.48
CA ASP A 201 17.63 -15.31 22.33
C ASP A 201 18.38 -14.47 23.38
N LYS A 202 18.13 -13.15 23.33
CA LYS A 202 18.74 -12.13 24.19
C LYS A 202 17.74 -11.48 25.14
N ASN A 203 16.47 -11.91 25.12
CA ASN A 203 15.41 -11.34 25.94
C ASN A 203 15.36 -11.98 27.34
N CYS A 204 16.21 -11.50 28.25
CA CYS A 204 15.99 -11.66 29.69
C CYS A 204 15.78 -10.29 30.36
N ALA A 205 14.53 -9.80 30.33
CA ALA A 205 14.08 -8.89 31.38
C ALA A 205 13.92 -9.72 32.66
N GLU A 206 14.51 -9.25 33.77
CA GLU A 206 14.45 -9.88 35.11
C GLU A 206 14.77 -11.40 35.14
N PRO A 207 16.03 -11.81 34.84
CA PRO A 207 16.44 -13.23 34.82
C PRO A 207 16.00 -14.04 36.05
N ASP A 208 16.20 -13.47 37.24
CA ASP A 208 15.94 -14.16 38.51
C ASP A 208 14.44 -14.33 38.77
N SER A 209 13.64 -13.32 38.42
CA SER A 209 12.17 -13.35 38.48
C SER A 209 11.60 -14.46 37.58
N LEU A 210 12.12 -14.63 36.36
CA LEU A 210 11.68 -15.69 35.46
C LEU A 210 12.03 -17.08 36.00
N VAL A 211 13.24 -17.27 36.53
CA VAL A 211 13.67 -18.56 37.12
C VAL A 211 12.86 -18.90 38.38
N GLU A 212 12.57 -17.92 39.23
CA GLU A 212 11.72 -18.10 40.42
C GLU A 212 10.26 -18.44 40.03
N ASN A 213 9.69 -17.79 39.02
CA ASN A 213 8.34 -18.08 38.55
C ASN A 213 8.23 -19.47 37.88
N VAL A 214 9.28 -19.94 37.20
CA VAL A 214 9.35 -21.32 36.68
C VAL A 214 9.38 -22.32 37.83
N MET A 215 10.23 -22.12 38.85
CA MET A 215 10.25 -22.98 40.04
C MET A 215 8.88 -23.03 40.74
N ARG A 216 8.29 -21.86 41.00
CA ARG A 216 6.94 -21.73 41.57
C ARG A 216 5.87 -22.46 40.77
N THR A 217 5.98 -22.50 39.44
CA THR A 217 5.04 -23.23 38.57
C THR A 217 5.18 -24.75 38.76
N VAL A 218 6.39 -25.26 38.91
CA VAL A 218 6.66 -26.70 39.19
C VAL A 218 6.15 -27.06 40.58
N ASP A 219 6.48 -26.27 41.61
CA ASP A 219 6.05 -26.52 42.99
C ASP A 219 4.51 -26.58 43.10
N ILE A 220 3.81 -25.63 42.48
CA ILE A 220 2.35 -25.58 42.45
C ILE A 220 1.76 -26.73 41.62
N ALA A 221 2.38 -27.13 40.51
CA ALA A 221 1.89 -28.26 39.72
C ALA A 221 2.01 -29.60 40.46
N LEU A 222 3.09 -29.81 41.21
CA LEU A 222 3.28 -31.00 42.06
C LEU A 222 2.31 -31.01 43.25
N ASP A 223 2.02 -29.86 43.85
CA ASP A 223 0.93 -29.73 44.84
C ASP A 223 -0.44 -30.04 44.20
N CYS A 224 -0.70 -29.56 42.98
CA CYS A 224 -1.95 -29.82 42.26
C CYS A 224 -2.18 -31.30 41.94
N ASP A 225 -1.13 -32.06 41.62
CA ASP A 225 -1.23 -33.51 41.41
C ASP A 225 -1.38 -34.27 42.74
N SER A 226 -0.51 -33.99 43.71
CA SER A 226 -0.54 -34.68 45.01
C SER A 226 -1.81 -34.42 45.83
N THR A 227 -2.41 -33.23 45.72
CA THR A 227 -3.72 -32.90 46.32
C THR A 227 -4.91 -33.25 45.43
N GLN A 228 -4.67 -33.81 44.23
CA GLN A 228 -5.67 -34.23 43.26
C GLN A 228 -6.66 -33.11 42.88
N GLN A 229 -6.15 -31.94 42.50
CA GLN A 229 -6.95 -30.78 42.09
C GLN A 229 -7.84 -31.08 40.87
N ASP A 230 -8.94 -30.34 40.74
CA ASP A 230 -9.84 -30.48 39.59
C ASP A 230 -9.36 -29.68 38.37
N GLU A 231 -10.04 -29.86 37.23
CA GLU A 231 -9.75 -29.14 35.99
C GLU A 231 -9.79 -27.61 36.20
N THR A 232 -10.70 -27.13 37.06
CA THR A 232 -10.77 -25.72 37.49
C THR A 232 -9.53 -25.29 38.27
N GLY A 233 -9.08 -26.09 39.24
CA GLY A 233 -7.89 -25.86 40.05
C GLY A 233 -6.62 -25.76 39.21
N TRP A 234 -6.34 -26.78 38.38
CA TRP A 234 -5.22 -26.77 37.43
C TRP A 234 -5.23 -25.54 36.52
N ASN A 235 -6.41 -25.16 36.02
CA ASN A 235 -6.56 -23.98 35.17
C ASN A 235 -6.27 -22.65 35.90
N HIS A 236 -6.62 -22.52 37.18
CA HIS A 236 -6.33 -21.30 37.95
C HIS A 236 -4.90 -21.25 38.48
N LEU A 237 -4.35 -22.39 38.92
CA LEU A 237 -3.09 -22.46 39.67
C LEU A 237 -1.86 -22.68 38.77
N VAL A 238 -2.01 -23.39 37.66
CA VAL A 238 -0.88 -23.76 36.78
C VAL A 238 -1.03 -23.18 35.37
N HIS A 239 -2.15 -23.47 34.68
CA HIS A 239 -2.24 -23.17 33.24
C HIS A 239 -2.38 -21.68 32.94
N SER A 240 -3.25 -20.96 33.66
CA SER A 240 -3.40 -19.50 33.43
C SER A 240 -2.11 -18.72 33.78
N PRO A 241 -1.43 -18.96 34.92
CA PRO A 241 -0.15 -18.28 35.22
C PRO A 241 0.95 -18.59 34.20
N LEU A 242 1.09 -19.86 33.76
CA LEU A 242 2.11 -20.24 32.79
C LEU A 242 1.87 -19.63 31.41
N LEU A 243 0.61 -19.54 30.96
CA LEU A 243 0.24 -18.83 29.73
C LEU A 243 0.51 -17.32 29.84
N ASP A 244 0.25 -16.70 31.00
CA ASP A 244 0.52 -15.28 31.25
C ASP A 244 2.02 -14.96 31.20
N LEU A 245 2.83 -15.75 31.93
CA LEU A 245 4.30 -15.69 31.93
C LEU A 245 4.92 -15.90 30.52
N THR A 246 4.17 -16.53 29.61
CA THR A 246 4.65 -16.86 28.26
C THR A 246 4.19 -15.88 27.18
N LEU A 247 2.96 -15.35 27.28
CA LEU A 247 2.30 -14.57 26.23
C LEU A 247 2.04 -13.11 26.59
N ASP A 248 2.07 -12.74 27.89
CA ASP A 248 1.51 -11.51 28.48
C ASP A 248 0.01 -11.33 28.17
N ARG A 249 -0.82 -11.48 29.21
CA ARG A 249 -2.28 -11.28 29.12
C ARG A 249 -2.68 -9.81 29.00
N LEU A 250 -1.78 -8.87 29.28
CA LEU A 250 -2.02 -7.45 29.04
C LEU A 250 -2.04 -7.16 27.53
N PRO A 251 -2.90 -6.25 27.05
CA PRO A 251 -3.08 -5.95 25.62
C PRO A 251 -1.94 -5.07 25.08
N ARG A 252 -0.70 -5.55 25.21
CA ARG A 252 0.55 -4.94 24.71
C ARG A 252 1.15 -5.72 23.54
N ASN A 253 0.81 -7.01 23.41
CA ASN A 253 1.23 -7.88 22.33
C ASN A 253 0.14 -8.05 21.26
N LEU A 254 0.54 -8.09 19.98
CA LEU A 254 -0.34 -8.39 18.84
C LEU A 254 -1.05 -9.75 19.01
N VAL A 255 -0.38 -10.74 19.61
CA VAL A 255 -0.96 -12.03 19.98
C VAL A 255 -0.89 -12.24 21.48
N SER A 256 -2.03 -12.59 22.08
CA SER A 256 -2.20 -12.91 23.51
C SER A 256 -3.30 -13.99 23.67
N PHE A 257 -3.77 -14.29 24.87
CA PHE A 257 -4.72 -15.37 25.15
C PHE A 257 -5.89 -14.95 26.06
N VAL A 258 -7.01 -15.69 25.97
CA VAL A 258 -8.19 -15.49 26.82
C VAL A 258 -8.75 -16.84 27.28
N PRO A 259 -9.17 -17.00 28.55
CA PRO A 259 -9.99 -18.13 28.96
C PRO A 259 -11.41 -18.01 28.37
N CYS A 260 -11.91 -19.09 27.80
CA CYS A 260 -13.16 -19.15 27.05
C CYS A 260 -13.99 -20.44 27.29
N MET A 261 -13.82 -21.11 28.44
CA MET A 261 -14.56 -22.31 28.90
C MET A 261 -16.09 -22.27 28.70
N GLY A 262 -16.69 -21.06 28.73
CA GLY A 262 -18.13 -20.83 28.50
C GLY A 262 -18.55 -20.54 27.06
N ALA A 263 -17.59 -20.40 26.13
CA ALA A 263 -17.84 -20.16 24.72
C ALA A 263 -18.48 -21.39 24.06
N ASN A 264 -19.37 -21.16 23.09
CA ASN A 264 -20.04 -22.24 22.36
C ASN A 264 -19.92 -21.96 20.86
N ILE A 265 -19.77 -23.02 20.06
CA ILE A 265 -19.90 -22.95 18.60
C ILE A 265 -21.32 -22.49 18.27
N THR A 266 -21.47 -21.40 17.50
CA THR A 266 -22.80 -20.90 17.13
C THR A 266 -23.48 -21.80 16.08
N GLY A 267 -24.81 -21.71 15.98
CA GLY A 267 -25.64 -22.66 15.23
C GLY A 267 -25.21 -22.85 13.77
N ARG A 268 -24.79 -21.78 13.10
CA ARG A 268 -24.32 -21.80 11.70
C ARG A 268 -23.13 -22.73 11.48
N TYR A 269 -22.23 -22.87 12.46
CA TYR A 269 -20.93 -23.53 12.28
C TYR A 269 -20.84 -24.94 12.87
N ARG A 270 -21.90 -25.45 13.50
CA ARG A 270 -21.93 -26.81 14.06
C ARG A 270 -21.90 -27.89 12.98
N ILE A 271 -21.17 -28.97 13.22
CA ILE A 271 -21.32 -30.23 12.49
C ILE A 271 -22.64 -30.87 12.94
N PRO A 272 -23.54 -31.31 12.03
CA PRO A 272 -24.72 -32.07 12.39
C PRO A 272 -24.38 -33.35 13.18
N GLN A 273 -25.19 -33.70 14.17
CA GLN A 273 -25.03 -34.87 15.06
C GLN A 273 -23.77 -34.89 15.96
N ALA A 274 -22.81 -33.98 15.79
CA ALA A 274 -21.71 -33.83 16.74
C ALA A 274 -22.21 -33.29 18.10
N PRO A 275 -21.58 -33.69 19.22
CA PRO A 275 -21.84 -33.08 20.52
C PRO A 275 -21.41 -31.59 20.51
N GLY A 276 -22.00 -30.80 21.41
CA GLY A 276 -21.57 -29.42 21.61
C GLY A 276 -20.16 -29.39 22.21
N ALA A 277 -19.18 -28.95 21.43
CA ALA A 277 -17.79 -28.81 21.85
C ALA A 277 -17.44 -27.38 22.31
N ARG A 278 -16.44 -27.30 23.18
CA ARG A 278 -15.83 -26.06 23.69
C ARG A 278 -14.31 -26.22 23.77
N VAL A 279 -13.62 -25.13 24.14
CA VAL A 279 -12.21 -25.11 24.52
C VAL A 279 -12.00 -24.14 25.68
N ASP A 280 -11.07 -24.44 26.57
CA ASP A 280 -10.85 -23.68 27.81
C ASP A 280 -10.13 -22.34 27.58
N TYR A 281 -9.23 -22.28 26.60
CA TYR A 281 -8.54 -21.04 26.20
C TYR A 281 -8.40 -20.92 24.68
N ALA A 282 -8.26 -19.67 24.21
CA ALA A 282 -7.91 -19.35 22.83
C ALA A 282 -6.78 -18.31 22.79
N MET A 283 -5.79 -18.54 21.92
CA MET A 283 -4.86 -17.49 21.51
C MET A 283 -5.52 -16.66 20.41
N PHE A 284 -5.50 -15.35 20.58
CA PHE A 284 -6.17 -14.39 19.71
C PHE A 284 -5.20 -13.34 19.18
N ILE A 285 -5.51 -12.80 18.00
CA ILE A 285 -4.91 -11.59 17.47
C ILE A 285 -5.66 -10.36 17.99
N ASN A 286 -4.94 -9.32 18.38
CA ASN A 286 -5.46 -8.02 18.80
C ASN A 286 -5.29 -6.99 17.67
N PRO A 287 -6.32 -6.73 16.83
CA PRO A 287 -6.13 -5.94 15.62
C PRO A 287 -5.83 -4.45 15.87
N LYS A 288 -5.99 -3.99 17.12
CA LYS A 288 -5.60 -2.64 17.59
C LYS A 288 -4.09 -2.43 17.76
N LEU A 289 -3.29 -3.49 17.54
CA LEU A 289 -1.81 -3.48 17.67
C LEU A 289 -1.12 -3.90 16.35
N ASP A 290 -1.83 -3.79 15.23
CA ASP A 290 -1.22 -3.83 13.90
C ASP A 290 -0.94 -2.39 13.43
N ASP A 291 0.21 -2.17 12.78
CA ASP A 291 0.58 -0.84 12.27
C ASP A 291 -0.25 -0.41 11.04
N ASP A 292 -1.00 -1.32 10.41
CA ASP A 292 -1.88 -1.01 9.28
C ASP A 292 -3.22 -0.40 9.74
N PRO A 293 -3.47 0.90 9.51
CA PRO A 293 -4.68 1.59 9.97
C PRO A 293 -5.97 1.08 9.31
N ARG A 294 -5.86 0.31 8.21
CA ARG A 294 -7.03 -0.31 7.55
C ARG A 294 -7.67 -1.39 8.44
N ILE A 295 -6.90 -1.96 9.37
CA ILE A 295 -7.25 -3.18 10.10
C ILE A 295 -8.46 -3.03 11.00
N GLU A 296 -8.55 -1.96 11.80
CA GLU A 296 -9.71 -1.75 12.68
C GLU A 296 -11.00 -1.58 11.86
N SER A 297 -10.95 -0.80 10.77
CA SER A 297 -12.11 -0.61 9.88
C SER A 297 -12.51 -1.90 9.13
N ALA A 298 -11.55 -2.72 8.71
CA ALA A 298 -11.81 -4.01 8.07
C ALA A 298 -12.44 -5.03 9.04
N ILE A 299 -11.91 -5.13 10.27
CA ILE A 299 -12.46 -5.99 11.34
C ILE A 299 -13.89 -5.56 11.69
N GLU A 300 -14.17 -4.26 11.77
CA GLU A 300 -15.54 -3.77 12.02
C GLU A 300 -16.49 -3.97 10.82
N SER A 301 -15.96 -4.03 9.59
CA SER A 301 -16.76 -4.34 8.40
C SER A 301 -17.14 -5.81 8.35
N LEU A 302 -16.16 -6.70 8.53
CA LEU A 302 -16.39 -8.13 8.70
C LEU A 302 -17.37 -8.42 9.86
N GLN A 303 -17.21 -7.74 11.00
CA GLN A 303 -18.13 -7.93 12.14
C GLN A 303 -19.56 -7.49 11.82
N ARG A 304 -19.76 -6.42 11.02
CA ARG A 304 -21.09 -5.94 10.59
C ARG A 304 -21.75 -6.84 9.54
N GLU A 305 -20.97 -7.50 8.69
CA GLU A 305 -21.47 -8.45 7.69
C GLU A 305 -21.93 -9.78 8.32
N MET A 306 -21.46 -10.09 9.53
CA MET A 306 -21.75 -11.34 10.22
C MET A 306 -23.06 -11.28 11.02
N PRO A 307 -24.04 -12.20 10.78
CA PRO A 307 -25.32 -12.21 11.49
C PRO A 307 -25.24 -12.33 13.02
N GLU A 308 -24.08 -12.78 13.52
CA GLU A 308 -23.79 -13.06 14.93
C GLU A 308 -22.84 -12.01 15.55
N ALA A 309 -22.50 -10.94 14.80
CA ALA A 309 -21.61 -9.85 15.19
C ALA A 309 -20.26 -10.33 15.78
N SER A 310 -19.64 -11.34 15.17
CA SER A 310 -18.35 -11.92 15.56
C SER A 310 -17.51 -12.27 14.34
N VAL A 311 -16.20 -12.00 14.40
CA VAL A 311 -15.21 -12.43 13.40
C VAL A 311 -14.73 -13.90 13.58
N ASN A 312 -15.40 -14.64 14.47
CA ASN A 312 -15.10 -16.02 14.85
C ASN A 312 -16.39 -16.87 14.88
N HIS A 313 -16.24 -18.21 14.89
CA HIS A 313 -17.34 -19.19 14.87
C HIS A 313 -18.08 -19.31 16.23
N THR A 314 -17.94 -18.31 17.10
CA THR A 314 -18.51 -18.22 18.44
C THR A 314 -18.83 -16.76 18.78
N THR A 315 -19.90 -16.55 19.57
CA THR A 315 -20.38 -15.24 20.04
C THR A 315 -19.81 -14.83 21.40
N PHE A 316 -18.71 -15.46 21.84
CA PHE A 316 -18.05 -15.13 23.10
C PHE A 316 -17.44 -13.72 23.04
N ILE A 317 -18.14 -12.75 23.64
CA ILE A 317 -17.91 -11.30 23.54
C ILE A 317 -16.42 -10.87 23.49
N PRO A 318 -15.50 -11.39 24.34
CA PRO A 318 -14.08 -11.04 24.25
C PRO A 318 -13.44 -11.30 22.88
N LEU A 319 -13.90 -12.29 22.10
CA LEU A 319 -13.35 -12.70 20.82
C LEU A 319 -14.10 -12.11 19.60
N ASN A 320 -15.20 -11.38 19.79
CA ASN A 320 -16.03 -10.90 18.67
C ASN A 320 -15.30 -9.98 17.66
N LYS A 321 -14.23 -9.28 18.07
CA LYS A 321 -13.33 -8.49 17.21
C LYS A 321 -11.88 -9.01 17.17
N ARG A 322 -11.60 -10.23 17.67
CA ARG A 322 -10.24 -10.73 17.89
C ARG A 322 -10.09 -12.15 17.33
N PRO A 323 -9.56 -12.33 16.10
CA PRO A 323 -9.49 -13.63 15.44
C PRO A 323 -8.74 -14.67 16.27
N ILE A 324 -9.34 -15.86 16.44
CA ILE A 324 -8.72 -17.03 17.07
C ILE A 324 -7.65 -17.61 16.13
N SER A 325 -6.50 -18.00 16.66
CA SER A 325 -5.41 -18.64 15.90
C SER A 325 -4.96 -20.00 16.45
N VAL A 326 -5.05 -20.19 17.76
CA VAL A 326 -4.74 -21.46 18.47
C VAL A 326 -5.84 -21.69 19.49
N SER A 327 -6.30 -22.93 19.65
CA SER A 327 -7.30 -23.32 20.65
C SER A 327 -6.72 -24.34 21.63
N ILE A 328 -7.05 -24.21 22.92
CA ILE A 328 -6.47 -25.01 24.01
C ILE A 328 -7.60 -25.66 24.83
N GLU A 329 -7.61 -26.98 24.87
CA GLU A 329 -8.46 -27.80 25.74
C GLU A 329 -7.61 -28.37 26.87
N THR A 330 -8.10 -28.32 28.11
CA THR A 330 -7.39 -28.82 29.29
C THR A 330 -8.17 -29.96 29.92
N LYS A 331 -7.51 -31.00 30.44
CA LYS A 331 -8.14 -32.12 31.14
C LYS A 331 -7.30 -32.55 32.33
N ARG A 332 -7.94 -33.26 33.26
CA ARG A 332 -7.23 -34.10 34.24
C ARG A 332 -6.44 -35.23 33.55
N LEU A 333 -5.46 -35.76 34.26
CA LEU A 333 -4.65 -36.92 33.86
C LEU A 333 -5.43 -38.25 34.10
N ASP A 334 -6.68 -38.31 33.63
CA ASP A 334 -7.63 -39.44 33.85
C ASP A 334 -7.73 -40.41 32.65
N GLY A 335 -6.83 -40.26 31.67
CA GLY A 335 -6.84 -41.02 30.41
C GLY A 335 -7.88 -40.56 29.39
N SER A 336 -8.55 -39.42 29.61
CA SER A 336 -9.61 -38.95 28.71
C SER A 336 -9.17 -38.15 27.48
N GLY A 337 -7.88 -38.13 27.14
CA GLY A 337 -7.32 -37.34 26.02
C GLY A 337 -8.03 -37.51 24.67
N ASP A 338 -8.58 -38.69 24.37
CA ASP A 338 -9.40 -38.93 23.18
C ASP A 338 -10.70 -38.08 23.14
N LYS A 339 -11.22 -37.64 24.29
CA LYS A 339 -12.31 -36.64 24.39
C LYS A 339 -11.80 -35.23 24.10
N ALA A 340 -10.60 -34.88 24.58
CA ALA A 340 -10.00 -33.56 24.37
C ALA A 340 -9.65 -33.32 22.89
N VAL A 341 -9.04 -34.31 22.24
CA VAL A 341 -8.79 -34.32 20.79
C VAL A 341 -10.10 -34.18 20.00
N LEU A 342 -11.18 -34.83 20.46
CA LEU A 342 -12.51 -34.70 19.83
C LEU A 342 -13.14 -33.31 20.02
N GLN A 343 -13.01 -32.70 21.21
CA GLN A 343 -13.46 -31.32 21.47
C GLN A 343 -12.78 -30.33 20.52
N ILE A 344 -11.44 -30.36 20.47
CA ILE A 344 -10.64 -29.50 19.58
C ILE A 344 -11.02 -29.76 18.11
N GLY A 345 -11.14 -31.01 17.67
CA GLY A 345 -11.48 -31.32 16.28
C GLY A 345 -12.83 -30.76 15.84
N ILE A 346 -13.86 -30.84 16.70
CA ILE A 346 -15.19 -30.27 16.41
C ILE A 346 -15.14 -28.74 16.42
N TRP A 347 -14.39 -28.12 17.33
CA TRP A 347 -14.19 -26.67 17.43
C TRP A 347 -13.42 -26.11 16.21
N GLN A 348 -12.32 -26.75 15.82
CA GLN A 348 -11.53 -26.36 14.65
C GLN A 348 -12.28 -26.59 13.34
N ALA A 349 -13.09 -27.65 13.21
CA ALA A 349 -13.95 -27.83 12.03
C ALA A 349 -14.96 -26.67 11.86
N ALA A 350 -15.49 -26.14 12.96
CA ALA A 350 -16.32 -24.94 12.94
C ALA A 350 -15.52 -23.68 12.54
N GLN A 351 -14.26 -23.56 12.98
CA GLN A 351 -13.33 -22.51 12.55
C GLN A 351 -13.03 -22.59 11.04
N TRP A 352 -12.66 -23.77 10.53
CA TRP A 352 -12.40 -24.00 9.10
C TRP A 352 -13.61 -23.66 8.23
N LYS A 353 -14.82 -24.03 8.66
CA LYS A 353 -16.05 -23.68 7.95
C LYS A 353 -16.25 -22.16 7.85
N LEU A 354 -16.04 -21.42 8.94
CA LEU A 354 -16.11 -19.95 8.92
C LEU A 354 -15.03 -19.35 8.02
N LEU A 355 -13.79 -19.81 8.11
CA LEU A 355 -12.69 -19.31 7.29
C LEU A 355 -12.92 -19.56 5.79
N PHE A 356 -13.42 -20.74 5.42
CA PHE A 356 -13.81 -21.06 4.04
C PHE A 356 -14.95 -20.17 3.53
N GLU A 357 -15.96 -19.86 4.36
CA GLU A 357 -17.06 -18.97 4.00
C GLU A 357 -16.62 -17.52 3.71
N HIS A 358 -15.40 -17.10 4.08
CA HIS A 358 -14.84 -15.78 3.76
C HIS A 358 -13.69 -15.80 2.73
N ALA A 359 -12.78 -16.78 2.82
CA ALA A 359 -11.60 -16.89 1.97
C ALA A 359 -11.85 -17.65 0.66
N GLY A 360 -12.91 -18.48 0.58
CA GLY A 360 -13.15 -19.37 -0.55
C GLY A 360 -11.95 -20.29 -0.82
N ASP A 361 -11.59 -20.46 -2.09
CA ASP A 361 -10.48 -21.30 -2.55
C ASP A 361 -9.10 -20.87 -1.98
N ALA A 362 -8.96 -19.64 -1.46
CA ALA A 362 -7.75 -19.22 -0.78
C ALA A 362 -7.54 -19.90 0.60
N ILE A 363 -8.49 -20.73 1.05
CA ILE A 363 -8.32 -21.61 2.22
C ILE A 363 -7.17 -22.61 2.01
N ASP A 364 -6.93 -23.05 0.77
CA ASP A 364 -5.88 -24.03 0.43
C ASP A 364 -4.45 -23.48 0.64
N LYS A 365 -4.32 -22.16 0.80
CA LYS A 365 -3.06 -21.50 1.20
C LYS A 365 -2.76 -21.59 2.71
N LEU A 366 -3.73 -21.97 3.55
CA LEU A 366 -3.54 -22.11 5.00
C LEU A 366 -3.23 -23.57 5.34
N SER A 367 -1.95 -23.90 5.48
CA SER A 367 -1.46 -25.27 5.65
C SER A 367 -2.08 -26.04 6.83
N PHE A 368 -2.43 -25.38 7.94
CA PHE A 368 -3.07 -25.99 9.13
C PHE A 368 -3.55 -24.92 10.13
N ILE A 369 -4.28 -25.33 11.19
CA ILE A 369 -4.60 -24.51 12.37
C ILE A 369 -4.27 -25.32 13.64
N PRO A 370 -3.29 -24.92 14.48
CA PRO A 370 -2.85 -25.71 15.62
C PRO A 370 -3.86 -25.73 16.78
N GLY A 371 -3.99 -26.89 17.43
CA GLY A 371 -4.69 -27.06 18.70
C GLY A 371 -3.75 -27.59 19.78
N LEU A 372 -4.04 -27.30 21.05
CA LEU A 372 -3.29 -27.78 22.21
C LEU A 372 -4.19 -28.58 23.15
N VAL A 373 -3.76 -29.77 23.54
CA VAL A 373 -4.32 -30.51 24.67
C VAL A 373 -3.34 -30.43 25.84
N VAL A 374 -3.83 -30.08 27.02
CA VAL A 374 -3.07 -30.09 28.27
C VAL A 374 -3.69 -31.11 29.21
N GLU A 375 -2.92 -32.11 29.64
CA GLU A 375 -3.37 -33.21 30.50
C GLU A 375 -2.58 -33.20 31.82
N GLY A 376 -3.09 -32.48 32.81
CA GLY A 376 -2.37 -32.16 34.04
C GLY A 376 -1.02 -31.48 33.74
N HIS A 377 0.08 -32.21 33.94
CA HIS A 377 1.41 -31.74 33.61
C HIS A 377 1.71 -31.65 32.10
N GLU A 378 1.15 -32.52 31.25
CA GLU A 378 1.66 -32.72 29.88
C GLU A 378 1.05 -31.75 28.84
N TRP A 379 1.89 -31.05 28.06
CA TRP A 379 1.47 -30.14 27.00
C TRP A 379 1.68 -30.74 25.60
N LYS A 380 0.60 -30.85 24.81
CA LYS A 380 0.58 -31.64 23.57
C LYS A 380 -0.02 -30.86 22.39
N LEU A 381 0.73 -30.77 21.29
CA LEU A 381 0.23 -30.25 20.02
C LEU A 381 -0.70 -31.29 19.38
N VAL A 382 -1.90 -30.90 18.98
CA VAL A 382 -2.91 -31.75 18.35
C VAL A 382 -3.32 -31.18 17.01
N LEU A 383 -3.18 -32.01 15.97
CA LEU A 383 -3.55 -31.74 14.58
C LEU A 383 -4.07 -33.02 13.91
N TRP A 384 -3.18 -33.94 13.56
CA TRP A 384 -3.50 -35.32 13.13
C TRP A 384 -3.49 -36.28 14.33
N THR A 385 -2.39 -36.29 15.08
CA THR A 385 -2.28 -36.92 16.41
C THR A 385 -1.66 -35.97 17.42
N SER A 386 -1.69 -36.38 18.68
CA SER A 386 -1.04 -35.72 19.80
C SER A 386 0.49 -35.86 19.75
N GLN A 387 1.21 -34.76 19.96
CA GLN A 387 2.66 -34.69 20.10
C GLN A 387 3.00 -33.85 21.34
N ASN A 388 3.43 -34.50 22.44
CA ASN A 388 3.95 -33.82 23.62
C ASN A 388 5.19 -32.97 23.24
N PHE A 389 5.29 -31.73 23.73
CA PHE A 389 6.46 -30.86 23.55
C PHE A 389 7.02 -30.26 24.85
N GLY A 390 6.44 -30.59 26.01
CA GLY A 390 6.83 -30.07 27.32
C GLY A 390 5.90 -30.51 28.44
N ASP A 391 6.31 -30.25 29.67
CA ASP A 391 5.57 -30.59 30.89
C ASP A 391 5.64 -29.47 31.95
N THR A 392 5.14 -29.73 33.16
CA THR A 392 5.37 -28.92 34.37
C THR A 392 5.88 -29.77 35.55
N LEU A 393 6.48 -30.94 35.28
CA LEU A 393 7.11 -31.81 36.27
C LEU A 393 8.51 -31.31 36.66
N SER A 394 9.14 -30.51 35.79
CA SER A 394 10.51 -30.03 35.97
C SER A 394 10.70 -28.58 35.48
N PRO A 395 11.74 -27.87 35.95
CA PRO A 395 12.09 -26.55 35.40
C PRO A 395 12.39 -26.61 33.90
N LEU A 396 13.08 -27.67 33.45
CA LEU A 396 13.39 -27.86 32.02
C LEU A 396 12.11 -28.06 31.20
N GLY A 397 11.24 -29.00 31.60
CA GLY A 397 9.96 -29.24 30.95
C GLY A 397 9.07 -28.00 30.91
N THR A 398 9.08 -27.19 31.97
CA THR A 398 8.38 -25.90 31.99
C THR A 398 8.95 -24.93 30.95
N PHE A 399 10.27 -24.80 30.82
CA PHE A 399 10.90 -24.01 29.75
C PHE A 399 10.59 -24.55 28.33
N GLN A 400 10.50 -25.87 28.16
CA GLN A 400 10.05 -26.49 26.91
C GLN A 400 8.61 -26.07 26.57
N THR A 401 7.69 -26.16 27.55
CA THR A 401 6.29 -25.72 27.42
C THR A 401 6.18 -24.26 27.01
N MET A 402 6.89 -23.35 27.70
CA MET A 402 6.94 -21.93 27.35
C MET A 402 7.46 -21.71 25.92
N THR A 403 8.47 -22.47 25.50
CA THR A 403 9.08 -22.35 24.17
C THR A 403 8.15 -22.84 23.06
N GLY A 404 7.41 -23.94 23.27
CA GLY A 404 6.39 -24.42 22.33
C GLY A 404 5.25 -23.42 22.14
N VAL A 405 4.75 -22.83 23.24
CA VAL A 405 3.71 -21.79 23.18
C VAL A 405 4.23 -20.52 22.49
N ARG A 406 5.47 -20.10 22.73
CA ARG A 406 6.13 -19.00 21.98
C ARG A 406 6.29 -19.32 20.48
N LYS A 407 6.59 -20.56 20.11
CA LYS A 407 6.66 -21.00 18.71
C LYS A 407 5.30 -20.86 18.01
N LEU A 408 4.20 -21.18 18.69
CA LEU A 408 2.84 -21.00 18.18
C LEU A 408 2.40 -19.53 18.13
N LYS A 409 2.83 -18.69 19.09
CA LYS A 409 2.68 -17.22 19.00
C LYS A 409 3.32 -16.69 17.72
N ARG A 410 4.57 -17.06 17.45
CA ARG A 410 5.31 -16.65 16.24
C ARG A 410 4.68 -17.21 14.95
N TRP A 411 4.10 -18.41 14.97
CA TRP A 411 3.33 -18.92 13.83
C TRP A 411 2.07 -18.08 13.56
N THR A 412 1.37 -17.66 14.62
CA THR A 412 0.22 -16.74 14.49
C THR A 412 0.63 -15.42 13.84
N GLU A 413 1.72 -14.82 14.31
CA GLU A 413 2.24 -13.52 13.84
C GLU A 413 2.78 -13.58 12.40
N MET A 414 3.48 -14.66 12.04
CA MET A 414 4.22 -14.76 10.77
C MET A 414 3.49 -15.50 9.64
N VAL A 415 2.45 -16.30 9.95
CA VAL A 415 1.76 -17.15 8.96
C VAL A 415 0.27 -16.88 8.94
N TYR A 416 -0.43 -17.13 10.05
CA TYR A 416 -1.89 -17.06 10.10
C TYR A 416 -2.42 -15.63 9.94
N TRP A 417 -1.81 -14.65 10.63
CA TRP A 417 -2.28 -13.27 10.55
C TRP A 417 -2.06 -12.61 9.17
N PRO A 418 -0.89 -12.74 8.50
CA PRO A 418 -0.74 -12.31 7.11
C PRO A 418 -1.76 -12.94 6.16
N TRP A 419 -1.97 -14.27 6.25
CA TRP A 419 -2.99 -14.97 5.47
C TRP A 419 -4.41 -14.43 5.74
N TYR A 420 -4.75 -14.17 7.01
CA TYR A 420 -6.06 -13.63 7.40
C TYR A 420 -6.23 -12.17 6.92
N LYS A 421 -5.18 -11.35 6.94
CA LYS A 421 -5.18 -9.99 6.35
C LYS A 421 -5.45 -10.05 4.85
N GLU A 422 -4.74 -10.90 4.10
CA GLU A 422 -4.90 -11.02 2.64
C GLU A 422 -6.26 -11.61 2.23
N HIS A 423 -6.75 -12.64 2.92
CA HIS A 423 -7.87 -13.47 2.43
C HIS A 423 -9.19 -13.34 3.19
N VAL A 424 -9.17 -13.02 4.47
CA VAL A 424 -10.40 -12.83 5.25
C VAL A 424 -10.77 -11.35 5.33
N LEU A 425 -9.79 -10.47 5.58
CA LEU A 425 -9.98 -9.01 5.59
C LEU A 425 -9.83 -8.36 4.20
N LYS A 426 -9.34 -9.11 3.20
CA LYS A 426 -9.15 -8.65 1.80
C LYS A 426 -8.20 -7.44 1.68
N LEU A 427 -7.30 -7.28 2.66
CA LEU A 427 -6.32 -6.22 2.73
C LEU A 427 -5.02 -6.66 2.04
N ALA A 428 -4.91 -6.34 0.76
CA ALA A 428 -3.66 -6.59 0.02
C ALA A 428 -2.47 -5.82 0.67
N PRO A 429 -1.27 -6.43 0.74
CA PRO A 429 -0.06 -5.77 1.22
C PRO A 429 0.31 -4.62 0.28
N LEU A 430 1.04 -3.59 0.74
CA LEU A 430 1.59 -2.61 -0.19
C LEU A 430 2.69 -3.26 -1.03
N HIS A 431 2.71 -2.99 -2.33
CA HIS A 431 3.80 -3.43 -3.22
C HIS A 431 5.15 -2.93 -2.69
N ASP A 432 6.13 -3.83 -2.57
CA ASP A 432 7.38 -3.70 -1.80
C ASP A 432 8.05 -2.30 -1.83
N GLY A 433 8.23 -1.72 -3.02
CA GLY A 433 8.86 -0.40 -3.18
C GLY A 433 8.09 0.77 -2.55
N LEU A 434 6.75 0.70 -2.45
CA LEU A 434 5.94 1.71 -1.77
C LEU A 434 5.86 1.46 -0.26
N GLU A 435 5.94 0.19 0.18
CA GLU A 435 6.05 -0.13 1.60
C GLU A 435 7.42 0.28 2.14
N HIS A 436 8.51 -0.04 1.43
CA HIS A 436 9.85 0.43 1.76
C HIS A 436 9.94 1.97 1.79
N LEU A 437 9.27 2.66 0.87
CA LEU A 437 9.15 4.12 0.89
C LEU A 437 8.39 4.61 2.14
N ARG A 438 7.30 3.94 2.55
CA ARG A 438 6.58 4.23 3.80
C ARG A 438 7.52 4.11 5.00
N THR A 439 8.20 2.97 5.14
CA THR A 439 9.13 2.69 6.26
C THR A 439 10.27 3.70 6.34
N GLU A 440 10.93 4.02 5.22
CA GLU A 440 12.04 5.00 5.22
C GLU A 440 11.57 6.44 5.45
N LEU A 441 10.32 6.78 5.11
CA LEU A 441 9.74 8.08 5.47
C LEU A 441 9.44 8.16 6.98
N GLU A 442 8.78 7.14 7.54
CA GLU A 442 8.42 7.08 8.98
C GLU A 442 9.65 7.05 9.88
N LYS A 443 10.68 6.29 9.49
CA LYS A 443 12.00 6.22 10.16
C LYS A 443 12.76 7.55 10.16
N LYS A 444 12.49 8.44 9.20
CA LYS A 444 13.27 9.67 8.95
C LYS A 444 12.54 10.96 9.35
N TYR A 445 11.21 10.95 9.40
CA TYR A 445 10.39 12.13 9.59
C TYR A 445 9.22 11.87 10.55
N ASN A 446 9.07 12.71 11.58
CA ASN A 446 7.81 12.78 12.32
C ASN A 446 6.81 13.62 11.52
N ILE A 447 5.69 13.00 11.11
CA ILE A 447 4.65 13.60 10.27
C ILE A 447 3.88 14.76 10.94
N ASP A 448 3.75 14.77 12.27
CA ASP A 448 3.10 15.89 12.98
C ASP A 448 3.91 17.20 12.88
N ASN A 449 5.21 17.11 12.58
CA ASN A 449 6.10 18.26 12.39
C ASN A 449 6.16 18.75 10.93
N ILE A 450 5.24 18.30 10.06
CA ILE A 450 5.23 18.66 8.62
C ILE A 450 3.94 19.41 8.27
N ASP A 451 4.09 20.66 7.81
CA ASP A 451 2.96 21.49 7.34
C ASP A 451 2.34 20.96 6.04
N GLN A 452 3.17 20.58 5.07
CA GLN A 452 2.76 20.10 3.76
C GLN A 452 3.73 19.05 3.21
N ILE A 453 3.19 17.97 2.63
CA ILE A 453 3.92 16.97 1.86
C ILE A 453 3.46 17.06 0.40
N SER A 454 4.40 17.12 -0.55
CA SER A 454 4.12 17.13 -1.99
C SER A 454 5.00 16.13 -2.71
N TYR A 455 4.40 15.28 -3.54
CA TYR A 455 5.07 14.29 -4.38
C TYR A 455 4.42 14.25 -5.78
N ALA A 456 4.96 13.47 -6.72
CA ALA A 456 4.37 13.32 -8.04
C ALA A 456 4.40 11.87 -8.51
N LEU A 457 3.27 11.37 -9.05
CA LEU A 457 3.29 10.16 -9.86
C LEU A 457 3.77 10.53 -11.27
N ALA A 458 4.86 9.91 -11.70
CA ALA A 458 5.47 10.11 -13.01
C ALA A 458 5.21 8.89 -13.91
N ALA A 459 4.00 8.81 -14.47
CA ALA A 459 3.56 7.70 -15.30
C ALA A 459 4.16 7.79 -16.71
N ASP A 460 4.89 6.76 -17.14
CA ASP A 460 5.36 6.60 -18.52
C ASP A 460 4.31 5.83 -19.32
N VAL A 461 3.62 6.50 -20.26
CA VAL A 461 2.59 5.86 -21.10
C VAL A 461 3.11 5.55 -22.51
N ASN A 462 2.77 4.35 -22.97
CA ASN A 462 3.13 3.78 -24.27
C ASN A 462 1.87 3.40 -25.07
N CYS A 463 2.01 3.34 -26.39
CA CYS A 463 1.08 2.65 -27.29
C CYS A 463 1.86 1.62 -28.11
N ILE A 464 1.26 0.47 -28.38
CA ILE A 464 1.87 -0.60 -29.20
C ILE A 464 1.18 -0.61 -30.57
N GLU A 465 1.94 -0.77 -31.64
CA GLU A 465 1.45 -0.96 -33.00
C GLU A 465 1.11 -2.43 -33.24
N ARG A 466 -0.17 -2.78 -33.06
CA ARG A 466 -0.70 -4.04 -33.58
C ARG A 466 -0.74 -3.99 -35.11
N ILE A 467 0.28 -4.55 -35.75
CA ILE A 467 0.27 -4.80 -37.19
C ILE A 467 -0.92 -5.72 -37.51
N PRO A 468 -1.87 -5.34 -38.39
CA PRO A 468 -2.95 -6.22 -38.80
C PRO A 468 -2.37 -7.35 -39.66
N SER A 469 -2.17 -8.53 -39.07
CA SER A 469 -1.55 -9.65 -39.75
C SER A 469 -2.44 -10.15 -40.91
N ILE A 470 -1.99 -9.87 -42.14
CA ILE A 470 -2.46 -10.61 -43.32
C ILE A 470 -2.04 -12.06 -43.11
N ARG A 471 -3.01 -12.93 -42.83
CA ARG A 471 -2.79 -14.31 -42.38
C ARG A 471 -2.04 -15.14 -43.43
N SER A 472 -0.73 -15.24 -43.28
CA SER A 472 0.13 -16.22 -43.93
C SER A 472 0.47 -17.33 -42.92
N PRO A 473 0.30 -18.63 -43.22
CA PRO A 473 0.51 -19.69 -42.23
C PRO A 473 1.98 -19.96 -41.83
N PHE A 474 2.95 -19.20 -42.38
CA PHE A 474 4.38 -19.56 -42.35
C PHE A 474 5.34 -18.41 -41.98
N GLN A 475 4.88 -17.46 -41.15
CA GLN A 475 5.78 -16.48 -40.53
C GLN A 475 5.61 -16.51 -39.00
N GLN A 476 6.75 -16.56 -38.30
CA GLN A 476 6.82 -16.41 -36.84
C GLN A 476 6.44 -14.97 -36.46
N ASP A 477 6.01 -14.77 -35.21
CA ASP A 477 5.65 -13.44 -34.71
C ASP A 477 6.84 -12.47 -34.77
N VAL A 478 6.66 -11.33 -35.46
CA VAL A 478 7.67 -10.26 -35.57
C VAL A 478 7.15 -8.97 -34.92
N ASP A 479 7.75 -8.63 -33.77
CA ASP A 479 7.72 -7.37 -33.03
C ASP A 479 6.47 -6.47 -33.11
N ASP A 480 5.63 -6.59 -32.07
CA ASP A 480 4.58 -5.63 -31.67
C ASP A 480 5.28 -4.32 -31.20
N GLY A 481 5.50 -3.37 -32.11
CA GLY A 481 6.41 -2.24 -31.92
C GLY A 481 5.85 -1.08 -31.07
N THR A 482 6.66 -0.51 -30.17
CA THR A 482 6.28 0.69 -29.40
C THR A 482 6.22 1.94 -30.29
N LEU A 483 5.11 2.68 -30.18
CA LEU A 483 4.88 3.96 -30.84
C LEU A 483 5.24 5.13 -29.93
N SER A 484 5.96 6.13 -30.47
CA SER A 484 6.23 7.36 -29.71
C SER A 484 5.01 8.28 -29.71
N LEU A 485 4.70 8.84 -28.56
CA LEU A 485 3.52 9.67 -28.34
C LEU A 485 3.90 11.16 -28.19
N LEU A 486 3.06 12.04 -28.71
CA LEU A 486 3.11 13.49 -28.48
C LEU A 486 1.69 14.04 -28.24
N ALA A 487 1.57 15.14 -27.51
CA ALA A 487 0.27 15.76 -27.27
C ALA A 487 -0.23 16.52 -28.51
N ASP A 488 -1.49 16.31 -28.89
CA ASP A 488 -2.16 17.05 -29.96
C ASP A 488 -2.76 18.34 -29.40
N ARG A 489 -2.18 19.47 -29.79
CA ARG A 489 -2.63 20.81 -29.41
C ARG A 489 -4.12 21.06 -29.73
N ARG A 490 -4.67 20.48 -30.81
CA ARG A 490 -6.10 20.61 -31.16
C ARG A 490 -6.98 19.70 -30.30
N ALA A 491 -6.45 18.62 -29.73
CA ALA A 491 -7.15 17.89 -28.69
C ALA A 491 -7.11 18.68 -27.37
N LEU A 492 -5.93 19.10 -26.91
CA LEU A 492 -5.78 19.93 -25.70
C LEU A 492 -6.67 21.19 -25.71
N VAL A 493 -6.75 21.94 -26.82
CA VAL A 493 -7.63 23.13 -26.91
C VAL A 493 -9.12 22.78 -26.78
N ARG A 494 -9.56 21.60 -27.22
CA ARG A 494 -10.94 21.14 -26.98
C ARG A 494 -11.11 20.70 -25.52
N HIS A 495 -10.13 19.98 -24.99
CA HIS A 495 -10.13 19.40 -23.65
C HIS A 495 -10.14 20.46 -22.53
N PHE A 496 -9.35 21.52 -22.69
CA PHE A 496 -9.29 22.67 -21.77
C PHE A 496 -10.33 23.77 -22.11
N GLY A 497 -11.23 23.54 -23.07
CA GLY A 497 -12.22 24.54 -23.49
C GLY A 497 -11.64 25.82 -24.13
N GLY A 498 -10.35 25.87 -24.44
CA GLY A 498 -9.71 27.05 -25.04
C GLY A 498 -8.18 27.05 -25.03
N LEU A 499 -7.61 28.25 -25.07
CA LEU A 499 -6.16 28.52 -25.07
C LEU A 499 -5.61 28.96 -23.70
N LYS A 500 -6.44 28.85 -22.65
CA LYS A 500 -6.07 29.10 -21.25
C LYS A 500 -5.93 27.75 -20.54
N GLY A 501 -5.28 27.72 -19.37
CA GLY A 501 -5.12 26.51 -18.56
C GLY A 501 -3.89 25.66 -18.88
N PHE A 502 -3.26 25.78 -20.05
CA PHE A 502 -2.02 25.05 -20.35
C PHE A 502 -0.99 25.85 -21.15
N THR A 503 0.29 25.50 -21.01
CA THR A 503 1.39 25.95 -21.87
C THR A 503 1.77 24.83 -22.83
N PHE A 504 1.94 25.15 -24.11
CA PHE A 504 2.30 24.18 -25.15
C PHE A 504 3.72 24.41 -25.67
N TYR A 505 4.47 23.32 -25.82
CA TYR A 505 5.87 23.31 -26.24
C TYR A 505 6.00 22.47 -27.52
N PRO A 506 5.96 23.09 -28.72
CA PRO A 506 6.08 22.37 -29.99
C PRO A 506 7.46 21.71 -30.13
N LEU A 507 7.52 20.48 -30.63
CA LEU A 507 8.78 19.79 -30.95
C LEU A 507 8.98 19.73 -32.46
N ALA A 508 10.23 19.75 -32.92
CA ALA A 508 10.58 19.78 -34.35
C ALA A 508 9.90 20.95 -35.10
N PHE A 509 9.69 22.07 -34.38
CA PHE A 509 8.88 23.24 -34.79
C PHE A 509 7.41 22.96 -35.13
N HIS A 510 6.89 21.76 -34.88
CA HIS A 510 5.58 21.35 -35.35
C HIS A 510 4.44 22.06 -34.58
N PRO A 511 3.57 22.85 -35.25
CA PRO A 511 2.61 23.72 -34.56
C PRO A 511 1.47 23.00 -33.82
N ARG A 512 1.31 21.68 -34.05
CA ARG A 512 0.24 20.84 -33.47
C ARG A 512 0.74 19.78 -32.49
N TYR A 513 2.02 19.38 -32.51
CA TYR A 513 2.51 18.21 -31.77
C TYR A 513 3.73 18.55 -30.92
N GLY A 514 3.76 18.07 -29.68
CA GLY A 514 4.85 18.36 -28.74
C GLY A 514 4.51 17.98 -27.30
N ASN A 515 5.08 18.74 -26.36
CA ASN A 515 4.88 18.58 -24.92
C ASN A 515 3.91 19.67 -24.38
N PHE A 516 3.39 19.49 -23.17
CA PHE A 516 2.63 20.55 -22.47
C PHE A 516 2.89 20.58 -20.96
N SER A 517 2.45 21.66 -20.33
CA SER A 517 2.32 21.76 -18.87
C SER A 517 1.05 22.51 -18.49
N SER A 518 0.56 22.28 -17.28
CA SER A 518 -0.64 22.90 -16.72
C SER A 518 -0.36 23.30 -15.26
N PRO A 519 -0.88 24.43 -14.72
CA PRO A 519 -0.70 24.80 -13.32
C PRO A 519 -1.57 23.97 -12.37
N CYS A 520 -2.55 23.23 -12.91
CA CYS A 520 -3.49 22.34 -12.22
C CYS A 520 -3.58 21.00 -12.99
N PRO A 521 -4.34 19.99 -12.51
CA PRO A 521 -4.69 18.84 -13.33
C PRO A 521 -5.31 19.22 -14.69
N PRO A 522 -4.99 18.51 -15.79
CA PRO A 522 -5.77 18.59 -17.02
C PRO A 522 -7.15 17.94 -16.81
N PRO A 523 -8.23 18.39 -17.49
CA PRO A 523 -9.58 17.85 -17.30
C PRO A 523 -9.80 16.35 -17.60
N LEU A 524 -8.78 15.63 -18.09
CA LEU A 524 -8.81 14.16 -18.19
C LEU A 524 -8.55 13.46 -16.84
N LEU A 525 -8.15 14.22 -15.83
CA LEU A 525 -7.97 13.76 -14.45
C LEU A 525 -9.07 14.30 -13.51
N ASP A 526 -10.03 15.10 -13.98
CA ASP A 526 -10.99 15.77 -13.08
C ASP A 526 -11.80 14.77 -12.24
N ASP A 527 -12.31 13.69 -12.85
CA ASP A 527 -13.08 12.65 -12.15
C ASP A 527 -12.24 11.94 -11.07
N VAL A 528 -11.02 11.50 -11.40
CA VAL A 528 -10.14 10.82 -10.44
C VAL A 528 -9.63 11.78 -9.37
N CYS A 529 -9.34 13.04 -9.71
CA CYS A 529 -8.97 14.09 -8.75
C CYS A 529 -10.12 14.44 -7.80
N LEU A 530 -11.38 14.45 -8.28
CA LEU A 530 -12.56 14.64 -7.46
C LEU A 530 -12.74 13.47 -6.49
N VAL A 531 -12.81 12.24 -7.00
CA VAL A 531 -12.91 11.01 -6.20
C VAL A 531 -11.79 10.92 -5.15
N MET A 532 -10.55 11.33 -5.48
CA MET A 532 -9.44 11.37 -4.53
C MET A 532 -9.64 12.42 -3.42
N ARG A 533 -10.16 13.62 -3.73
CA ARG A 533 -10.46 14.64 -2.71
C ARG A 533 -11.59 14.19 -1.80
N ASP A 534 -12.68 13.68 -2.38
CA ASP A 534 -13.88 13.30 -1.65
C ASP A 534 -13.58 12.15 -0.69
N ASN A 535 -12.81 11.14 -1.13
CA ASN A 535 -12.30 10.08 -0.25
C ASN A 535 -11.40 10.61 0.87
N MET A 536 -10.52 11.58 0.61
CA MET A 536 -9.63 12.14 1.63
C MET A 536 -10.35 13.08 2.61
N SER A 537 -11.40 13.78 2.19
CA SER A 537 -12.27 14.57 3.06
C SER A 537 -13.15 13.66 3.93
N TYR A 538 -13.82 12.67 3.32
CA TYR A 538 -14.64 11.69 4.03
C TYR A 538 -13.87 10.93 5.12
N ARG A 539 -12.65 10.49 4.82
CA ARG A 539 -11.75 9.83 5.80
C ARG A 539 -11.16 10.75 6.86
N ASN A 540 -11.47 12.06 6.85
CA ASN A 540 -10.96 13.01 7.84
C ASN A 540 -12.09 13.94 8.33
N ASN A 541 -13.21 13.36 8.78
CA ASN A 541 -14.41 14.07 9.28
C ASN A 541 -14.92 15.22 8.39
N GLY A 542 -14.84 15.07 7.06
CA GLY A 542 -15.27 16.10 6.10
C GLY A 542 -14.31 17.29 5.98
N ALA A 543 -13.04 17.14 6.37
CA ALA A 543 -12.07 18.22 6.33
C ALA A 543 -11.75 18.68 4.90
N ASP A 544 -12.07 19.93 4.61
CA ASP A 544 -11.64 20.62 3.39
C ASP A 544 -10.12 20.74 3.31
N ASP A 545 -9.62 20.72 2.08
CA ASP A 545 -8.23 21.04 1.73
C ASP A 545 -7.17 20.07 2.32
N VAL A 546 -7.57 18.86 2.74
CA VAL A 546 -6.66 17.74 3.11
C VAL A 546 -5.77 17.35 1.94
N LEU A 547 -6.37 17.23 0.75
CA LEU A 547 -5.74 16.84 -0.50
C LEU A 547 -5.91 17.94 -1.55
N SER A 548 -4.81 18.33 -2.18
CA SER A 548 -4.77 19.26 -3.31
C SER A 548 -3.85 18.74 -4.40
N PHE A 549 -3.93 19.34 -5.59
CA PHE A 549 -3.14 18.94 -6.76
C PHE A 549 -2.34 20.13 -7.28
N GLY A 550 -1.07 19.87 -7.59
CA GLY A 550 -0.17 20.88 -8.14
C GLY A 550 -0.18 20.91 -9.67
N TYR A 551 0.93 21.41 -10.21
CA TYR A 551 1.19 21.44 -11.64
C TYR A 551 1.25 20.04 -12.26
N VAL A 552 1.09 20.01 -13.58
CA VAL A 552 1.30 18.84 -14.42
C VAL A 552 2.35 19.12 -15.49
N HIS A 553 3.28 18.19 -15.66
CA HIS A 553 4.21 18.17 -16.80
C HIS A 553 3.95 16.92 -17.65
N ALA A 554 3.77 17.13 -18.95
CA ALA A 554 3.42 16.06 -19.89
C ALA A 554 4.36 16.13 -21.10
N TYR A 555 5.28 15.17 -21.23
CA TYR A 555 6.38 15.26 -22.19
C TYR A 555 6.94 13.91 -22.66
N SER A 556 7.39 13.84 -23.91
CA SER A 556 8.11 12.67 -24.44
C SER A 556 9.46 12.47 -23.72
N ASN A 557 9.77 11.24 -23.28
CA ASN A 557 11.00 10.93 -22.53
C ASN A 557 12.29 11.21 -23.30
N ILE A 558 12.23 11.32 -24.62
CA ILE A 558 13.29 11.89 -25.47
C ILE A 558 13.80 13.25 -24.94
N LYS A 559 12.94 14.07 -24.32
CA LYS A 559 13.31 15.30 -23.59
C LYS A 559 14.24 15.01 -22.41
N ARG A 560 13.96 13.99 -21.59
CA ARG A 560 14.79 13.56 -20.45
C ARG A 560 16.14 13.05 -20.96
N THR A 561 16.13 12.29 -22.05
CA THR A 561 17.35 11.77 -22.69
C THR A 561 18.31 12.90 -23.07
N ILE A 562 17.86 13.93 -23.78
CA ILE A 562 18.74 15.06 -24.16
C ILE A 562 18.97 16.07 -23.03
N ARG A 563 18.01 16.20 -22.09
CA ARG A 563 17.99 17.22 -21.04
C ARG A 563 17.50 16.66 -19.70
N HIS A 564 18.37 15.95 -18.99
CA HIS A 564 18.12 15.44 -17.63
C HIS A 564 18.28 16.53 -16.55
N SER A 565 19.10 17.56 -16.80
CA SER A 565 19.22 18.78 -15.99
C SER A 565 18.96 20.02 -16.85
N PRO A 566 18.73 21.22 -16.26
CA PRO A 566 18.52 22.45 -17.03
C PRO A 566 19.68 22.78 -18.00
N GLU A 567 20.91 22.48 -17.59
CA GLU A 567 22.20 22.68 -18.29
C GLU A 567 22.53 21.55 -19.28
N GLY A 568 21.86 20.41 -19.14
CA GLY A 568 22.22 19.15 -19.80
C GLY A 568 22.10 19.14 -21.32
N LEU A 569 21.46 20.15 -21.94
CA LEU A 569 21.25 20.31 -23.39
C LEU A 569 22.32 21.23 -24.00
N LEU A 570 23.21 20.72 -24.87
CA LEU A 570 24.32 21.52 -25.41
C LEU A 570 23.88 22.72 -26.27
N PRO A 571 22.84 22.64 -27.13
CA PRO A 571 22.28 23.80 -27.84
C PRO A 571 21.84 24.95 -26.93
N ALA A 572 21.52 24.69 -25.65
CA ALA A 572 21.17 25.75 -24.71
C ALA A 572 22.39 26.54 -24.18
N ARG A 573 23.61 26.03 -24.37
CA ARG A 573 24.85 26.63 -23.84
C ARG A 573 25.48 27.68 -24.76
N GLY A 574 24.94 27.87 -25.98
CA GLY A 574 25.44 28.87 -26.93
C GLY A 574 26.90 28.64 -27.38
N ILE A 575 27.29 27.37 -27.53
CA ILE A 575 28.69 26.98 -27.77
C ILE A 575 29.21 27.51 -29.10
N ALA A 576 28.42 27.40 -30.17
CA ALA A 576 28.84 27.89 -31.48
C ALA A 576 28.84 29.42 -31.54
N THR A 577 27.85 30.06 -30.91
CA THR A 577 27.84 31.52 -30.70
C THR A 577 29.14 31.98 -30.02
N GLY A 578 29.47 31.40 -28.86
CA GLY A 578 30.69 31.75 -28.12
C GLY A 578 32.01 31.34 -28.78
N ALA A 579 31.98 30.46 -29.79
CA ALA A 579 33.15 30.05 -30.57
C ALA A 579 33.38 30.94 -31.80
N LEU A 580 32.33 31.26 -32.57
CA LEU A 580 32.46 31.79 -33.92
C LEU A 580 32.17 33.28 -34.08
N THR A 581 31.46 33.93 -33.14
CA THR A 581 31.04 35.34 -33.33
C THR A 581 32.07 36.38 -32.91
N LEU A 582 33.21 35.97 -32.36
CA LEU A 582 34.32 36.84 -31.96
C LEU A 582 35.52 36.61 -32.91
N PRO A 583 36.04 37.64 -33.60
CA PRO A 583 37.23 37.49 -34.44
C PRO A 583 38.44 37.01 -33.63
N PRO A 584 39.26 36.05 -34.12
CA PRO A 584 40.44 35.59 -33.38
C PRO A 584 41.43 36.72 -33.03
N GLY A 585 41.58 37.73 -33.89
CA GLY A 585 42.44 38.90 -33.63
C GLY A 585 41.94 39.79 -32.47
N GLU A 586 40.66 39.73 -32.11
CA GLU A 586 40.12 40.37 -30.90
C GLU A 586 40.27 39.46 -29.67
N ALA A 587 40.05 38.14 -29.84
CA ALA A 587 40.14 37.18 -28.75
C ALA A 587 41.56 37.02 -28.19
N ILE A 588 42.59 37.09 -29.04
CA ILE A 588 44.01 36.99 -28.67
C ILE A 588 44.44 38.12 -27.73
N GLN A 589 43.80 39.30 -27.80
CA GLN A 589 44.10 40.45 -26.93
C GLN A 589 43.86 40.17 -25.43
N ARG A 590 43.15 39.10 -25.09
CA ARG A 590 42.91 38.67 -23.70
C ARG A 590 43.04 37.16 -23.59
N GLY A 591 44.15 36.68 -23.01
CA GLY A 591 44.47 35.25 -22.94
C GLY A 591 43.35 34.35 -22.39
N TYR A 592 42.58 34.81 -21.41
CA TYR A 592 41.42 34.07 -20.88
C TYR A 592 40.25 33.93 -21.87
N ILE A 593 40.07 34.91 -22.78
CA ILE A 593 39.07 34.85 -23.85
C ILE A 593 39.57 33.91 -24.95
N SER A 594 40.82 34.06 -25.41
CA SER A 594 41.43 33.15 -26.39
C SER A 594 41.36 31.69 -25.93
N ALA A 595 41.79 31.39 -24.69
CA ALA A 595 41.72 30.03 -24.14
C ALA A 595 40.27 29.49 -24.00
N ARG A 596 39.29 30.37 -23.72
CA ARG A 596 37.87 29.99 -23.72
C ARG A 596 37.34 29.73 -25.13
N GLN A 597 37.67 30.56 -26.10
CA GLN A 597 37.27 30.39 -27.50
C GLN A 597 37.87 29.11 -28.10
N GLN A 598 39.17 28.88 -27.91
CA GLN A 598 39.84 27.64 -28.32
C GLN A 598 39.23 26.38 -27.68
N ARG A 599 38.69 26.48 -26.46
CA ARG A 599 37.96 25.37 -25.82
C ARG A 599 36.62 25.13 -26.53
N LEU A 600 35.87 26.19 -26.84
CA LEU A 600 34.58 26.08 -27.52
C LEU A 600 34.72 25.64 -28.99
N LEU A 601 35.74 26.10 -29.70
CA LEU A 601 36.10 25.63 -31.05
C LEU A 601 36.40 24.12 -31.05
N ARG A 602 37.22 23.63 -30.10
CA ARG A 602 37.48 22.19 -29.94
C ARG A 602 36.23 21.38 -29.57
N THR A 603 35.28 21.94 -28.82
CA THR A 603 33.96 21.31 -28.60
C THR A 603 33.13 21.27 -29.89
N LEU A 604 33.17 22.33 -30.71
CA LEU A 604 32.41 22.45 -31.95
C LEU A 604 32.96 21.55 -33.08
N ALA A 605 34.26 21.29 -33.09
CA ALA A 605 34.94 20.40 -34.02
C ALA A 605 34.95 18.92 -33.59
N GLY A 606 34.58 18.61 -32.34
CA GLY A 606 34.64 17.25 -31.77
C GLY A 606 36.04 16.80 -31.30
N GLU A 607 37.04 17.67 -31.42
CA GLU A 607 38.46 17.42 -31.07
C GLU A 607 38.70 17.09 -29.59
N GLN A 608 37.71 17.31 -28.71
CA GLN A 608 37.79 16.93 -27.30
C GLN A 608 37.64 15.42 -27.05
N THR A 609 37.10 14.68 -28.02
CA THR A 609 36.88 13.23 -27.93
C THR A 609 37.06 12.62 -29.33
N PRO A 610 38.29 12.51 -29.88
CA PRO A 610 38.51 12.17 -31.28
C PRO A 610 37.80 10.90 -31.75
N ASP A 611 37.87 9.83 -30.95
CA ASP A 611 37.27 8.52 -31.24
C ASP A 611 35.73 8.53 -31.24
N GLN A 612 35.14 9.56 -30.63
CA GLN A 612 33.69 9.73 -30.47
C GLN A 612 33.28 11.20 -30.66
N SER A 613 33.82 11.86 -31.70
CA SER A 613 33.71 13.31 -31.94
C SER A 613 32.28 13.87 -31.84
N SER A 614 31.30 13.10 -32.33
CA SER A 614 29.87 13.43 -32.25
C SER A 614 29.33 13.63 -30.82
N LEU A 615 30.00 13.13 -29.78
CA LEU A 615 29.54 13.24 -28.39
C LEU A 615 29.86 14.58 -27.71
N THR A 616 30.79 15.36 -28.24
CA THR A 616 31.09 16.72 -27.74
C THR A 616 30.47 17.83 -28.59
N MET A 617 30.25 17.59 -29.89
CA MET A 617 29.58 18.52 -30.81
C MET A 617 28.10 18.76 -30.42
N PRO A 618 27.62 20.01 -30.30
CA PRO A 618 26.32 20.32 -29.70
C PRO A 618 25.11 19.57 -30.28
N PHE A 619 24.91 19.60 -31.59
CA PHE A 619 23.73 18.99 -32.22
C PHE A 619 23.93 17.51 -32.59
N ALA A 620 25.13 17.12 -33.02
CA ALA A 620 25.45 15.73 -33.31
C ALA A 620 25.21 14.83 -32.08
N ARG A 621 25.57 15.33 -30.89
CA ARG A 621 25.37 14.62 -29.62
C ARG A 621 23.90 14.39 -29.33
N GLU A 622 23.04 15.40 -29.43
CA GLU A 622 21.62 15.19 -29.14
C GLU A 622 21.00 14.23 -30.18
N GLY A 623 21.39 14.33 -31.46
CA GLY A 623 21.00 13.35 -32.49
C GLY A 623 21.45 11.92 -32.19
N HIS A 624 22.67 11.74 -31.65
CA HIS A 624 23.15 10.43 -31.18
C HIS A 624 22.33 9.93 -29.98
N ARG A 625 22.11 10.77 -28.96
CA ARG A 625 21.35 10.41 -27.75
C ARG A 625 19.89 10.06 -28.04
N ILE A 626 19.26 10.76 -28.98
CA ILE A 626 17.89 10.44 -29.44
C ILE A 626 17.86 9.07 -30.12
N ARG A 627 18.81 8.77 -31.02
CA ARG A 627 18.93 7.42 -31.62
C ARG A 627 19.14 6.34 -30.57
N ALA A 628 20.06 6.56 -29.62
CA ALA A 628 20.34 5.61 -28.54
C ALA A 628 19.09 5.29 -27.68
N ALA A 629 18.32 6.31 -27.26
CA ALA A 629 17.05 6.10 -26.57
C ALA A 629 16.00 5.39 -27.44
N THR A 630 15.98 5.64 -28.76
CA THR A 630 15.07 4.95 -29.69
C THR A 630 15.41 3.45 -29.78
N SER A 631 16.71 3.09 -29.82
CA SER A 631 17.16 1.69 -29.77
C SER A 631 17.06 1.02 -28.39
N GLN A 632 16.67 1.77 -27.35
CA GLN A 632 16.47 1.29 -25.97
C GLN A 632 15.00 1.39 -25.53
N ASP A 633 14.08 1.60 -26.48
CA ASP A 633 12.65 1.85 -26.30
C ASP A 633 12.27 2.96 -25.29
N GLN A 634 13.18 3.92 -25.04
CA GLN A 634 12.95 5.05 -24.13
C GLN A 634 12.18 6.20 -24.81
N ILE A 635 11.16 5.85 -25.60
CA ILE A 635 10.36 6.77 -26.43
C ILE A 635 8.97 7.08 -25.88
N ALA A 636 8.63 6.52 -24.72
CA ALA A 636 7.41 6.74 -23.96
C ALA A 636 7.10 8.22 -23.71
N PHE A 637 5.81 8.54 -23.50
CA PHE A 637 5.38 9.88 -23.11
C PHE A 637 5.04 9.90 -21.62
N ARG A 638 5.74 10.74 -20.87
CA ARG A 638 5.62 10.84 -19.42
C ARG A 638 4.55 11.87 -19.03
N MET A 639 3.69 11.52 -18.08
CA MET A 639 2.78 12.45 -17.40
C MET A 639 3.10 12.47 -15.90
N GLU A 640 3.42 13.66 -15.39
CA GLU A 640 3.75 13.90 -13.98
C GLU A 640 2.62 14.69 -13.33
N GLN A 641 1.83 14.06 -12.46
CA GLN A 641 0.80 14.73 -11.65
C GLN A 641 1.30 14.93 -10.22
N VAL A 642 1.45 16.19 -9.80
CA VAL A 642 1.78 16.54 -8.41
C VAL A 642 0.56 16.37 -7.51
N VAL A 643 0.72 15.63 -6.42
CA VAL A 643 -0.24 15.46 -5.32
C VAL A 643 0.34 16.13 -4.07
N THR A 644 -0.52 16.85 -3.33
CA THR A 644 -0.15 17.61 -2.15
C THR A 644 -1.11 17.32 -1.01
N ILE A 645 -0.59 17.00 0.17
CA ILE A 645 -1.35 16.69 1.39
C ILE A 645 -0.88 17.58 2.53
N ARG A 646 -1.81 18.02 3.38
CA ARG A 646 -1.54 18.78 4.61
C ARG A 646 -1.72 17.90 5.83
N PRO A 647 -0.66 17.39 6.48
CA PRO A 647 -0.80 16.52 7.66
C PRO A 647 -1.56 17.17 8.83
N SER A 648 -1.47 18.49 8.96
CA SER A 648 -2.26 19.29 9.91
C SER A 648 -3.79 19.15 9.74
N LYS A 649 -4.26 18.75 8.56
CA LYS A 649 -5.66 18.48 8.23
C LYS A 649 -6.08 17.01 8.37
N LEU A 650 -5.12 16.09 8.54
CA LEU A 650 -5.44 14.68 8.83
C LEU A 650 -5.91 14.53 10.28
N GLU A 651 -6.87 13.64 10.50
CA GLU A 651 -7.25 13.18 11.84
C GLU A 651 -6.08 12.48 12.53
N ARG A 652 -6.02 12.53 13.87
CA ARG A 652 -4.88 11.99 14.64
C ARG A 652 -4.63 10.51 14.35
N GLY A 653 -5.67 9.69 14.21
CA GLY A 653 -5.55 8.28 13.84
C GLY A 653 -5.07 8.04 12.40
N HIS A 654 -5.15 9.05 11.53
CA HIS A 654 -4.77 8.98 10.12
C HIS A 654 -3.43 9.67 9.80
N ARG A 655 -2.71 10.19 10.81
CA ARG A 655 -1.40 10.85 10.68
C ARG A 655 -0.25 9.86 10.64
N HIS A 656 -0.09 9.19 9.50
CA HIS A 656 1.00 8.28 9.19
C HIS A 656 1.25 8.29 7.68
N PHE A 657 2.42 7.82 7.21
CA PHE A 657 2.77 7.98 5.80
C PHE A 657 1.95 7.10 4.86
N PHE A 658 1.29 6.05 5.34
CA PHE A 658 0.29 5.33 4.53
C PHE A 658 -0.85 6.27 4.04
N SER A 659 -1.44 7.12 4.88
CA SER A 659 -2.47 8.09 4.45
C SER A 659 -1.93 9.11 3.44
N VAL A 660 -0.64 9.43 3.52
CA VAL A 660 0.04 10.34 2.60
C VAL A 660 0.22 9.68 1.23
N LEU A 661 0.62 8.41 1.18
CA LEU A 661 0.87 7.69 -0.06
C LEU A 661 -0.40 7.13 -0.72
N HIS A 662 -1.44 6.80 0.06
CA HIS A 662 -2.65 6.10 -0.43
C HIS A 662 -3.36 6.77 -1.64
N PRO A 663 -3.47 8.10 -1.76
CA PRO A 663 -4.07 8.72 -2.95
C PRO A 663 -3.37 8.36 -4.27
N THR A 664 -2.07 8.03 -4.24
CA THR A 664 -1.29 7.62 -5.42
C THR A 664 -1.91 6.42 -6.15
N PHE A 665 -2.51 5.47 -5.42
CA PHE A 665 -3.08 4.25 -5.98
C PHE A 665 -4.20 4.54 -7.00
N GLN A 666 -4.99 5.60 -6.80
CA GLN A 666 -6.04 6.02 -7.73
C GLN A 666 -5.45 6.53 -9.06
N LEU A 667 -4.35 7.30 -8.99
CA LEU A 667 -3.64 7.76 -10.19
C LEU A 667 -2.92 6.60 -10.91
N MET A 668 -2.36 5.64 -10.17
CA MET A 668 -1.76 4.42 -10.74
C MET A 668 -2.82 3.61 -11.51
N ARG A 669 -3.98 3.36 -10.88
CA ARG A 669 -5.13 2.71 -11.54
C ARG A 669 -5.54 3.46 -12.80
N PHE A 670 -5.67 4.80 -12.73
CA PHE A 670 -6.04 5.62 -13.87
C PHE A 670 -5.10 5.41 -15.07
N PHE A 671 -3.78 5.52 -14.88
CA PHE A 671 -2.83 5.39 -15.99
C PHE A 671 -2.74 3.96 -16.56
N LEU A 672 -2.96 2.94 -15.72
CA LEU A 672 -2.98 1.53 -16.13
C LEU A 672 -4.27 1.12 -16.84
N LYS A 673 -5.45 1.57 -16.38
CA LYS A 673 -6.76 1.11 -16.91
C LYS A 673 -7.39 2.10 -17.89
N GLU A 674 -7.41 3.38 -17.57
CA GLU A 674 -8.13 4.41 -18.34
C GLU A 674 -7.33 4.90 -19.56
N LYS A 675 -6.68 3.97 -20.29
CA LYS A 675 -5.80 4.25 -21.44
C LYS A 675 -6.51 5.09 -22.51
N ARG A 676 -7.84 4.98 -22.62
CA ARG A 676 -8.67 5.83 -23.50
C ARG A 676 -8.69 7.30 -23.09
N ALA A 677 -8.73 7.62 -21.80
CA ALA A 677 -8.88 8.99 -21.31
C ALA A 677 -7.71 9.88 -21.76
N TYR A 678 -6.47 9.46 -21.48
CA TYR A 678 -5.28 10.24 -21.88
C TYR A 678 -4.94 10.11 -23.38
N THR A 679 -5.25 9.00 -24.05
CA THR A 679 -5.00 8.90 -25.51
C THR A 679 -5.88 9.84 -26.34
N THR A 680 -7.00 10.36 -25.83
CA THR A 680 -7.78 11.42 -26.53
C THR A 680 -6.98 12.70 -26.79
N VAL A 681 -5.99 13.03 -25.94
CA VAL A 681 -5.14 14.22 -26.07
C VAL A 681 -3.75 13.95 -26.64
N LEU A 682 -3.42 12.69 -26.93
CA LEU A 682 -2.16 12.27 -27.54
C LEU A 682 -2.34 11.89 -29.01
N ARG A 683 -1.22 11.81 -29.73
CA ARG A 683 -1.11 11.26 -31.07
C ARG A 683 0.12 10.36 -31.14
N SER A 684 -0.07 9.14 -31.62
CA SER A 684 1.00 8.17 -31.89
C SER A 684 1.72 8.50 -33.20
N PHE A 685 3.02 8.20 -33.22
CA PHE A 685 3.91 8.29 -34.37
C PHE A 685 4.81 7.05 -34.40
N LEU A 686 5.09 6.57 -35.61
CA LEU A 686 6.16 5.60 -35.85
C LEU A 686 7.50 6.21 -35.39
N PRO A 687 8.41 5.43 -34.75
CA PRO A 687 9.76 5.89 -34.41
C PRO A 687 10.55 6.45 -35.60
N SER A 688 10.30 5.91 -36.80
CA SER A 688 10.82 6.36 -38.10
C SER A 688 10.36 7.76 -38.52
N VAL A 689 9.28 8.28 -37.93
CA VAL A 689 8.77 9.65 -38.12
C VAL A 689 9.18 10.52 -36.93
N PHE A 690 8.79 10.14 -35.72
CA PHE A 690 9.20 10.79 -34.47
C PHE A 690 9.69 9.73 -33.47
N PRO A 691 10.93 9.83 -32.95
CA PRO A 691 11.74 11.04 -32.89
C PRO A 691 12.68 11.30 -34.08
N THR A 692 12.66 10.49 -35.14
CA THR A 692 13.58 10.63 -36.30
C THR A 692 13.63 12.05 -36.89
N ILE A 693 12.51 12.78 -36.97
CA ILE A 693 12.49 14.18 -37.42
C ILE A 693 13.35 15.12 -36.56
N LEU A 694 13.48 14.88 -35.25
CA LEU A 694 14.40 15.64 -34.38
C LEU A 694 15.87 15.30 -34.69
N CYS A 695 16.17 14.07 -35.10
CA CYS A 695 17.51 13.69 -35.57
C CYS A 695 17.85 14.38 -36.91
N SER A 696 16.88 14.53 -37.81
CA SER A 696 17.05 15.27 -39.06
C SER A 696 17.30 16.76 -38.82
N PHE A 697 16.55 17.39 -37.90
CA PHE A 697 16.83 18.77 -37.48
C PHE A 697 18.19 18.89 -36.76
N ALA A 698 18.56 17.93 -35.91
CA ALA A 698 19.90 17.89 -35.30
C ALA A 698 21.00 17.93 -36.38
N LYS A 699 20.90 17.07 -37.40
CA LYS A 699 21.88 17.04 -38.50
C LYS A 699 21.87 18.32 -39.35
N LEU A 700 20.71 18.96 -39.53
CA LEU A 700 20.61 20.25 -40.22
C LEU A 700 21.36 21.37 -39.47
N PHE A 701 21.18 21.48 -38.15
CA PHE A 701 21.91 22.47 -37.34
C PHE A 701 23.40 22.15 -37.22
N GLU A 702 23.77 20.87 -37.12
CA GLU A 702 25.16 20.39 -37.17
C GLU A 702 25.86 20.82 -38.46
N LEU A 703 25.27 20.54 -39.62
CA LEU A 703 25.84 20.90 -40.94
C LEU A 703 25.88 22.42 -41.14
N GLY A 704 24.84 23.15 -40.71
CA GLY A 704 24.81 24.61 -40.76
C GLY A 704 25.93 25.25 -39.95
N LEU A 705 26.21 24.75 -38.75
CA LEU A 705 27.31 25.23 -37.92
C LEU A 705 28.69 24.77 -38.42
N ALA A 706 28.81 23.59 -39.02
CA ALA A 706 30.04 23.13 -39.65
C ALA A 706 30.46 24.05 -40.81
N GLU A 707 29.51 24.48 -41.66
CA GLU A 707 29.75 25.46 -42.72
C GLU A 707 30.15 26.84 -42.16
N MET A 708 29.53 27.28 -41.06
CA MET A 708 29.93 28.53 -40.38
C MET A 708 31.33 28.43 -39.76
N HIS A 709 31.70 27.28 -39.17
CA HIS A 709 33.05 27.03 -38.67
C HIS A 709 34.09 27.02 -39.81
N ARG A 710 33.77 26.39 -40.95
CA ARG A 710 34.62 26.42 -42.15
C ARG A 710 34.83 27.84 -42.67
N ARG A 711 33.78 28.69 -42.69
CA ARG A 711 33.88 30.12 -43.07
C ARG A 711 34.70 30.97 -42.09
N PHE A 712 34.59 30.66 -40.80
CA PHE A 712 35.39 31.30 -39.75
C PHE A 712 36.89 31.02 -39.95
N LEU A 713 37.26 29.74 -40.12
CA LEU A 713 38.64 29.33 -40.39
C LEU A 713 39.18 29.93 -41.69
N ALA A 714 38.39 29.91 -42.77
CA ALA A 714 38.78 30.47 -44.08
C ALA A 714 39.02 31.98 -44.09
N ARG A 715 38.68 32.71 -43.01
CA ARG A 715 38.92 34.15 -42.85
C ARG A 715 39.96 34.50 -41.80
N ALA A 716 40.61 33.48 -41.21
CA ALA A 716 41.68 33.60 -40.22
C ALA A 716 41.34 34.63 -39.12
N GLU A 717 42.25 35.56 -38.82
CA GLU A 717 42.12 36.56 -37.75
C GLU A 717 40.84 37.42 -37.80
N LYS A 718 40.24 37.57 -38.99
CA LYS A 718 39.03 38.38 -39.21
C LYS A 718 37.73 37.65 -38.86
N GLY A 719 37.77 36.33 -38.63
CA GLY A 719 36.61 35.51 -38.27
C GLY A 719 35.40 35.70 -39.20
N LEU A 720 34.20 35.52 -38.67
CA LEU A 720 32.94 35.82 -39.37
C LEU A 720 32.63 37.33 -39.36
N ASP A 721 31.94 37.83 -40.39
CA ASP A 721 31.33 39.16 -40.33
C ASP A 721 30.06 39.16 -39.48
N LEU A 722 29.57 40.36 -39.15
CA LEU A 722 28.40 40.57 -38.31
C LEU A 722 27.15 39.80 -38.78
N ALA A 723 26.92 39.66 -40.09
CA ALA A 723 25.75 38.97 -40.61
C ALA A 723 25.85 37.45 -40.43
N LEU A 724 27.02 36.86 -40.66
CA LEU A 724 27.28 35.45 -40.39
C LEU A 724 27.34 35.15 -38.88
N SER A 725 27.85 36.07 -38.07
CA SER A 725 27.85 35.97 -36.61
C SER A 725 26.43 35.98 -36.00
N GLU A 726 25.56 36.89 -36.44
CA GLU A 726 24.14 36.86 -36.08
C GLU A 726 23.44 35.58 -36.58
N ALA A 727 23.83 35.06 -37.76
CA ALA A 727 23.30 33.79 -38.27
C ALA A 727 23.69 32.59 -37.38
N VAL A 728 24.91 32.54 -36.83
CA VAL A 728 25.32 31.52 -35.85
C VAL A 728 24.47 31.61 -34.58
N ALA A 729 24.25 32.82 -34.04
CA ALA A 729 23.38 33.01 -32.87
C ALA A 729 21.93 32.57 -33.15
N VAL A 730 21.41 32.88 -34.34
CA VAL A 730 20.09 32.42 -34.81
C VAL A 730 20.02 30.89 -34.90
N LEU A 731 21.06 30.21 -35.40
CA LEU A 731 21.12 28.73 -35.46
C LEU A 731 21.13 28.10 -34.07
N ASP A 732 21.95 28.58 -33.13
CA ASP A 732 21.96 28.08 -31.74
C ASP A 732 20.57 28.25 -31.08
N ARG A 733 19.92 29.41 -31.25
CA ARG A 733 18.61 29.68 -30.61
C ARG A 733 17.44 28.97 -31.26
N LEU A 734 17.40 28.87 -32.60
CA LEU A 734 16.38 28.06 -33.29
C LEU A 734 16.58 26.56 -33.00
N GLY A 735 17.82 26.08 -32.96
CA GLY A 735 18.13 24.71 -32.58
C GLY A 735 17.67 24.39 -31.16
N ASN A 736 17.96 25.24 -30.18
CA ASN A 736 17.42 25.10 -28.82
C ASN A 736 15.88 25.07 -28.80
N TYR A 737 15.23 25.98 -29.54
CA TYR A 737 13.77 26.00 -29.67
C TYR A 737 13.19 24.72 -30.30
N CYS A 738 13.91 24.10 -31.24
CA CYS A 738 13.51 22.86 -31.92
C CYS A 738 13.30 21.67 -30.97
N PHE A 739 14.13 21.56 -29.92
CA PHE A 739 14.09 20.47 -28.93
C PHE A 739 13.28 20.80 -27.69
N THR A 740 13.02 22.08 -27.40
CA THR A 740 12.40 22.52 -26.14
C THR A 740 11.00 23.08 -26.29
N GLY A 741 10.65 23.63 -27.46
CA GLY A 741 9.43 24.41 -27.66
C GLY A 741 9.35 25.70 -26.82
N ASP A 742 10.41 26.09 -26.13
CA ASP A 742 10.41 27.23 -25.21
C ASP A 742 10.75 28.53 -25.94
N THR A 743 9.74 29.35 -26.22
CA THR A 743 9.92 30.63 -26.94
C THR A 743 10.81 31.64 -26.22
N ARG A 744 11.10 31.46 -24.92
CA ARG A 744 12.00 32.32 -24.14
C ARG A 744 13.46 32.22 -24.57
N VAL A 745 13.86 31.16 -25.27
CA VAL A 745 15.24 31.01 -25.77
C VAL A 745 15.53 31.90 -26.98
N LEU A 746 14.49 32.43 -27.64
CA LEU A 746 14.58 33.21 -28.87
C LEU A 746 14.82 34.70 -28.59
N MET A 747 15.84 35.28 -29.23
CA MET A 747 16.16 36.71 -29.14
C MET A 747 15.10 37.57 -29.81
N THR A 748 14.14 38.07 -29.03
CA THR A 748 12.98 38.84 -29.54
C THR A 748 13.37 40.10 -30.34
N THR A 749 14.55 40.68 -30.08
CA THR A 749 15.15 41.80 -30.83
C THR A 749 15.46 41.46 -32.29
N ILE A 750 15.82 40.21 -32.59
CA ILE A 750 16.11 39.71 -33.94
C ILE A 750 14.87 39.06 -34.56
N PHE A 751 14.17 38.20 -33.81
CA PHE A 751 13.05 37.41 -34.33
C PHE A 751 11.72 38.18 -34.44
N ARG A 752 11.57 39.38 -33.84
CA ARG A 752 10.36 40.23 -34.01
C ARG A 752 10.38 41.01 -35.33
N PRO A 753 11.49 41.67 -35.76
CA PRO A 753 11.61 42.22 -37.12
C PRO A 753 11.34 41.20 -38.21
N LEU A 754 11.90 39.99 -38.09
CA LEU A 754 11.74 38.89 -39.07
C LEU A 754 10.33 38.28 -39.13
N LEU A 755 9.38 38.77 -38.31
CA LEU A 755 8.02 38.26 -38.11
C LEU A 755 7.91 36.84 -37.49
N THR A 756 9.03 36.20 -37.17
CA THR A 756 9.08 34.87 -36.53
C THR A 756 8.30 34.84 -35.22
N MET A 757 8.52 35.81 -34.33
CA MET A 757 7.79 35.88 -33.05
C MET A 757 6.28 36.08 -33.23
N ASP A 758 5.84 36.72 -34.33
CA ASP A 758 4.43 36.93 -34.60
C ASP A 758 3.79 35.67 -35.25
N SER A 759 4.56 34.88 -36.00
CA SER A 759 4.18 33.55 -36.50
C SER A 759 4.01 32.51 -35.38
N LEU A 760 4.95 32.47 -34.43
CA LEU A 760 4.90 31.52 -33.31
C LEU A 760 3.73 31.82 -32.36
N LYS A 761 3.39 33.10 -32.11
CA LYS A 761 2.16 33.49 -31.39
C LYS A 761 0.89 33.01 -32.08
N LEU A 762 0.87 33.04 -33.41
CA LEU A 762 -0.23 32.52 -34.23
C LEU A 762 -0.17 30.98 -34.41
N CYS A 763 0.78 30.32 -33.76
CA CYS A 763 0.97 28.88 -33.76
C CYS A 763 1.12 28.31 -35.18
N ALA A 764 1.93 29.00 -35.99
CA ALA A 764 2.49 28.49 -37.22
C ALA A 764 3.99 28.21 -37.04
N TRP A 765 4.62 27.66 -38.08
CA TRP A 765 6.06 27.42 -38.13
C TRP A 765 6.89 28.71 -37.96
N PRO A 766 8.18 28.63 -37.56
CA PRO A 766 9.11 29.75 -37.61
C PRO A 766 9.15 30.36 -39.03
N TYR A 767 8.53 31.53 -39.18
CA TYR A 767 8.51 32.29 -40.44
C TYR A 767 9.61 33.35 -40.42
N VAL A 768 10.22 33.60 -41.57
CA VAL A 768 11.17 34.69 -41.79
C VAL A 768 10.70 35.46 -43.03
N SER A 769 10.45 36.76 -42.88
CA SER A 769 10.03 37.58 -44.02
C SER A 769 11.16 37.72 -45.05
N ALA A 770 10.90 37.33 -46.30
CA ALA A 770 11.87 37.44 -47.39
C ALA A 770 12.29 38.90 -47.65
N ASP A 771 11.37 39.85 -47.47
CA ASP A 771 11.63 41.28 -47.65
C ASP A 771 12.67 41.80 -46.64
N MET A 772 12.70 41.21 -45.43
CA MET A 772 13.70 41.52 -44.39
C MET A 772 15.05 40.82 -44.62
N LEU A 773 15.14 39.87 -45.57
CA LEU A 773 16.36 39.22 -46.03
C LEU A 773 16.87 39.81 -47.38
N GLY A 774 16.24 40.87 -47.87
CA GLY A 774 16.50 41.49 -49.17
C GLY A 774 17.79 42.30 -49.26
N PHE A 775 18.95 41.70 -48.97
CA PHE A 775 20.29 42.36 -49.00
C PHE A 775 20.79 42.79 -50.41
N ARG A 776 19.89 42.94 -51.40
CA ARG A 776 20.25 43.36 -52.77
C ARG A 776 20.67 44.83 -52.89
N GLY A 777 20.39 45.65 -51.87
CA GLY A 777 20.97 46.99 -51.75
C GLY A 777 22.39 46.93 -51.15
N SER A 778 23.35 47.57 -51.81
CA SER A 778 24.81 47.53 -51.53
C SER A 778 25.29 48.08 -50.17
N SER A 779 24.37 48.29 -49.21
CA SER A 779 24.70 48.76 -47.85
C SER A 779 24.65 47.68 -46.76
N GLY A 780 24.12 46.48 -47.06
CA GLY A 780 24.04 45.35 -46.12
C GLY A 780 23.15 45.57 -44.88
N LYS A 781 22.47 46.71 -44.76
CA LYS A 781 21.67 47.08 -43.58
C LYS A 781 20.30 46.40 -43.61
N MET A 782 19.99 45.60 -42.59
CA MET A 782 18.62 45.18 -42.28
C MET A 782 17.77 46.44 -42.02
N ASP A 783 16.73 46.68 -42.83
CA ASP A 783 15.99 47.95 -42.75
C ASP A 783 15.09 48.04 -41.52
N ARG A 784 15.65 48.60 -40.45
CA ARG A 784 14.96 48.87 -39.18
C ARG A 784 13.94 50.02 -39.27
N LYS A 785 13.80 50.74 -40.40
CA LYS A 785 12.80 51.83 -40.51
C LYS A 785 11.35 51.33 -40.49
N ILE A 786 11.10 50.08 -40.87
CA ILE A 786 9.75 49.47 -40.83
C ILE A 786 9.35 49.01 -39.41
N ARG A 787 9.31 49.93 -38.45
CA ARG A 787 8.44 49.92 -37.24
C ARG A 787 8.83 51.04 -36.25
N ASN A 788 8.09 52.15 -36.32
CA ASN A 788 7.75 52.96 -35.14
C ASN A 788 6.29 53.48 -35.26
N ASN A 789 5.88 53.96 -36.43
CA ASN A 789 4.59 54.65 -36.62
C ASN A 789 3.46 53.77 -37.22
N ASN A 790 3.44 52.44 -37.04
CA ASN A 790 2.27 51.64 -37.46
C ASN A 790 2.07 50.35 -36.62
N PRO A 791 0.97 50.22 -35.84
CA PRO A 791 0.70 49.08 -34.97
C PRO A 791 0.06 47.86 -35.68
N ARG A 792 -0.12 47.90 -37.01
CA ARG A 792 -0.71 46.79 -37.78
C ARG A 792 0.31 46.23 -38.78
N LEU A 793 0.59 44.92 -38.71
CA LEU A 793 1.32 44.21 -39.78
C LEU A 793 0.55 44.38 -41.11
N PRO A 794 1.24 44.52 -42.26
CA PRO A 794 0.60 44.54 -43.58
C PRO A 794 -0.34 43.35 -43.79
N SER A 795 -1.43 43.59 -44.51
CA SER A 795 -2.46 42.58 -44.81
C SER A 795 -1.86 41.32 -45.42
N HIS A 796 -0.99 41.47 -46.42
CA HIS A 796 -0.35 40.34 -47.11
C HIS A 796 0.45 39.43 -46.16
N HIS A 797 1.31 39.95 -45.28
CA HIS A 797 2.02 39.10 -44.31
C HIS A 797 1.10 38.47 -43.26
N ARG A 798 0.10 39.22 -42.76
CA ARG A 798 -0.92 38.64 -41.86
C ARG A 798 -1.64 37.49 -42.54
N GLU A 799 -1.95 37.62 -43.82
CA GLU A 799 -2.60 36.59 -44.59
C GLU A 799 -1.66 35.45 -44.96
N SER A 800 -0.39 35.69 -45.29
CA SER A 800 0.61 34.63 -45.49
C SER A 800 0.80 33.79 -44.23
N ILE A 801 0.94 34.41 -43.05
CA ILE A 801 1.08 33.70 -41.77
C ILE A 801 -0.23 32.98 -41.41
N ARG A 802 -1.41 33.61 -41.62
CA ARG A 802 -2.71 32.93 -41.47
C ARG A 802 -2.91 31.79 -42.46
N ARG A 803 -2.42 31.89 -43.71
CA ARG A 803 -2.43 30.83 -44.73
C ARG A 803 -1.46 29.72 -44.37
N MET A 804 -0.31 30.00 -43.77
CA MET A 804 0.59 28.98 -43.22
C MET A 804 -0.03 28.25 -42.03
N ALA A 805 -0.64 28.98 -41.09
CA ALA A 805 -1.41 28.38 -39.99
C ALA A 805 -2.55 27.50 -40.52
N THR A 806 -3.44 28.04 -41.35
CA THR A 806 -4.62 27.31 -41.87
C THR A 806 -4.29 26.21 -42.88
N ARG A 807 -3.22 26.33 -43.67
CA ARG A 807 -2.69 25.19 -44.46
C ARG A 807 -2.10 24.12 -43.55
N SER A 808 -1.34 24.47 -42.53
CA SER A 808 -0.86 23.51 -41.51
C SER A 808 -1.99 22.88 -40.66
N TRP A 809 -3.23 23.39 -40.76
CA TRP A 809 -4.44 22.75 -40.22
C TRP A 809 -5.20 21.90 -41.25
N ARG A 810 -4.87 21.98 -42.55
CA ARG A 810 -5.50 21.21 -43.64
C ARG A 810 -4.59 20.14 -44.26
N SER A 811 -3.27 20.35 -44.30
CA SER A 811 -2.32 19.40 -44.90
C SER A 811 -1.96 18.23 -43.98
N SER A 812 -2.27 18.29 -42.69
CA SER A 812 -2.15 17.17 -41.73
C SER A 812 -3.30 16.16 -41.79
N ASN A 813 -3.99 16.08 -42.93
CA ASN A 813 -5.06 15.14 -43.25
C ASN A 813 -4.68 14.19 -44.41
N ILE A 814 -3.42 14.23 -44.87
CA ILE A 814 -2.84 13.18 -45.72
C ILE A 814 -2.22 12.14 -44.78
N HIS A 815 -2.39 10.87 -45.13
CA HIS A 815 -2.07 9.71 -44.30
C HIS A 815 -0.59 9.60 -43.91
#